data_AF-A0A9P1AK29-F1
#
_entry.id   AF-A0A9P1AK29-F1
#
_cell.length_a   1.000
_cell.length_b   1.000
_cell.length_c   1.000
_cell.angle_alpha   90.00
_cell.angle_beta   90.00
_cell.angle_gamma   90.00
#
_symmetry.space_group_name_H-M   'P 1'
#
loop_
_entity.id
_entity.type
_entity.pdbx_description
1 polymer ?
#
loop_
_entity_poly.entity_id
_entity_poly.type
_entity_poly.pdbx_seq_one_letter_code
_entity_poly.pdbx_strand_id
1 'polypeptide(L)'
;MPSDDRFADAVKPALEALLSDLQHTTEVLRRAHINDRRSESRDDIEHSYNLERTLDTQSSRKSLGPPSQAQSYSDVRSNGRSPSRDPLHSESMIGTMNGELSSKHGVNTIPKGDCAHCGKPIIGQVVIALGKMWHPEHYTCCECGAELGQRPFFERNGRAFCEEDYHNQFSPKCQGCHRAITDRCVSVMNKNFHIECFTCAECKQPFGEDGFHEKNGQTFCKRDFFRLFAPKCNGCSQPITSNFITALGTHWHPDCFVCQSCGVSFNGGSFFEHNGAPLCERHYHESRGSVCSQCRGPINGRCVAAMGRKFHPEHFRCSYCNHQLTKGTFKEVDRRPFCHKCYNNTCLRLEWIESEIVRIITTVFMIRVIATEPSFMSPRFLANCKLFCILFACFTIFLLLFYPEYRANSFQIASYRTSFLPMTRNRKFLEAAEQWKQCFTEGLNKSRKEPKEMWYWVRHVVNNCRNQTAFSKIELTGVKNKDEMKYHVYSTSKEPSVVVTLGIGLDVKAEETLKHFLPYGSRFFAADPIYKGNGELFEPIGSFFPFAVGKEITVSNALVLKDKKYINLVMPHIDIITFVTKFVKESTIDQFLMDNEGPEYDIIPMMARGAEFDQNGIVVCQCNTEVHTADDERKRKFLEIMNTVIDDGRYAFLVSYATVHHRFFFINIEHPICVENDQTRVYCEK
;
A
#
# COMPACT_ATOMS: atom_id res chain seq x y z
N MET A 1 5.91 -37.15 -0.02
CA MET A 1 6.19 -36.18 1.07
C MET A 1 4.90 -35.40 1.32
N PRO A 2 4.59 -34.97 2.56
CA PRO A 2 3.48 -34.04 2.82
C PRO A 2 3.83 -32.65 2.27
N SER A 3 2.82 -31.80 2.02
CA SER A 3 2.99 -30.51 1.33
C SER A 3 3.52 -29.37 2.20
N ASP A 4 4.13 -28.39 1.53
CA ASP A 4 4.83 -27.24 2.12
C ASP A 4 3.94 -26.01 2.42
N ASP A 5 2.61 -26.12 2.21
CA ASP A 5 1.65 -25.00 2.34
C ASP A 5 1.73 -24.28 3.70
N ARG A 6 2.12 -25.01 4.76
CA ARG A 6 2.27 -24.50 6.13
C ARG A 6 3.38 -23.47 6.32
N PHE A 7 4.31 -23.32 5.37
CA PHE A 7 5.30 -22.24 5.42
C PHE A 7 4.71 -20.91 4.93
N ALA A 8 3.90 -20.93 3.86
CA ALA A 8 3.26 -19.74 3.31
C ALA A 8 2.27 -19.11 4.31
N ASP A 9 1.41 -19.93 4.94
CA ASP A 9 0.46 -19.48 5.96
C ASP A 9 1.15 -18.89 7.21
N ALA A 10 2.36 -19.34 7.53
CA ALA A 10 3.13 -18.84 8.68
C ALA A 10 3.84 -17.50 8.40
N VAL A 11 4.29 -17.28 7.16
CA VAL A 11 4.97 -16.02 6.75
C VAL A 11 3.97 -14.90 6.48
N LYS A 12 2.78 -15.23 5.97
CA LYS A 12 1.76 -14.26 5.53
C LYS A 12 1.40 -13.17 6.56
N PRO A 13 1.22 -13.42 7.87
CA PRO A 13 0.88 -12.35 8.82
C PRO A 13 2.04 -11.40 9.11
N ALA A 14 3.28 -11.92 9.18
CA ALA A 14 4.48 -11.10 9.37
C ALA A 14 4.77 -10.25 8.13
N LEU A 15 4.49 -10.80 6.95
CA LEU A 15 4.53 -10.14 5.66
C LEU A 15 3.44 -9.05 5.53
N GLU A 16 2.19 -9.32 5.92
CA GLU A 16 1.11 -8.31 5.94
C GLU A 16 1.42 -7.15 6.90
N ALA A 17 2.09 -7.42 8.04
CA ALA A 17 2.64 -6.37 8.91
C ALA A 17 3.76 -5.57 8.23
N LEU A 18 4.72 -6.24 7.59
CA LEU A 18 5.80 -5.61 6.81
C LEU A 18 5.25 -4.73 5.66
N LEU A 19 4.15 -5.14 5.03
CA LEU A 19 3.47 -4.37 3.99
C LEU A 19 2.77 -3.11 4.54
N SER A 20 2.20 -3.19 5.75
CA SER A 20 1.71 -2.02 6.50
C SER A 20 2.86 -1.06 6.83
N ASP A 21 4.01 -1.57 7.28
CA ASP A 21 5.18 -0.75 7.64
C ASP A 21 5.91 -0.16 6.41
N LEU A 22 5.85 -0.82 5.25
CA LEU A 22 6.33 -0.29 3.97
C LEU A 22 5.43 0.84 3.45
N GLN A 23 4.10 0.72 3.59
CA GLN A 23 3.18 1.84 3.33
C GLN A 23 3.47 3.02 4.29
N HIS A 24 3.77 2.73 5.56
CA HIS A 24 4.10 3.75 6.57
C HIS A 24 5.44 4.46 6.27
N THR A 25 6.50 3.74 5.89
CA THR A 25 7.80 4.35 5.57
C THR A 25 7.78 5.20 4.31
N THR A 26 7.03 4.79 3.28
CA THR A 26 6.85 5.58 2.05
C THR A 26 6.19 6.94 2.35
N GLU A 27 5.11 6.95 3.14
CA GLU A 27 4.40 8.17 3.54
C GLU A 27 5.24 9.05 4.50
N VAL A 28 6.12 8.46 5.32
CA VAL A 28 7.06 9.23 6.17
C VAL A 28 8.13 9.95 5.35
N LEU A 29 8.74 9.29 4.35
CA LEU A 29 9.72 9.91 3.45
C LEU A 29 9.09 11.08 2.66
N ARG A 30 7.90 10.84 2.10
CA ARG A 30 7.10 11.84 1.40
C ARG A 30 6.80 13.08 2.26
N ARG A 31 6.53 12.90 3.56
CA ARG A 31 6.26 14.02 4.49
C ARG A 31 7.51 14.77 4.92
N ALA A 32 8.68 14.13 5.00
CA ALA A 32 9.93 14.81 5.33
C ALA A 32 10.23 15.91 4.29
N HIS A 33 10.24 15.55 3.00
CA HIS A 33 10.61 16.48 1.92
C HIS A 33 9.56 17.54 1.57
N ILE A 34 8.31 17.41 2.04
CA ILE A 34 7.29 18.47 1.92
C ILE A 34 7.59 19.64 2.89
N ASN A 35 8.24 19.37 4.03
CA ASN A 35 8.58 20.40 5.01
C ASN A 35 9.82 21.22 4.59
N ASP A 36 10.83 20.59 3.98
CA ASP A 36 12.04 21.28 3.49
C ASP A 36 11.72 22.46 2.56
N ARG A 37 10.68 22.34 1.71
CA ARG A 37 10.33 23.37 0.72
C ARG A 37 9.48 24.54 1.27
N ARG A 38 9.38 24.70 2.59
CA ARG A 38 8.55 25.75 3.24
C ARG A 38 9.25 26.60 4.29
N SER A 39 10.55 26.43 4.53
CA SER A 39 11.27 27.04 5.66
C SER A 39 12.48 27.92 5.29
N GLU A 40 12.43 28.63 4.16
CA GLU A 40 13.36 29.76 3.91
C GLU A 40 12.80 31.07 4.48
N SER A 41 12.94 31.28 5.80
CA SER A 41 13.17 32.61 6.41
C SER A 41 13.29 32.58 7.94
N ARG A 42 14.33 33.27 8.44
CA ARG A 42 14.54 33.77 9.83
C ARG A 42 14.74 32.75 10.96
N ASP A 43 16.01 32.38 11.12
CA ASP A 43 16.87 32.71 12.28
C ASP A 43 16.41 32.45 13.74
N ASP A 44 17.37 31.90 14.49
CA ASP A 44 17.59 31.87 15.94
C ASP A 44 16.98 30.78 16.86
N ILE A 45 17.83 30.41 17.83
CA ILE A 45 17.67 29.48 18.98
C ILE A 45 17.81 27.97 18.69
N GLU A 46 19.09 27.61 18.55
CA GLU A 46 19.74 26.32 18.81
C GLU A 46 19.29 25.61 20.12
N HIS A 47 19.00 24.29 20.06
CA HIS A 47 19.66 23.27 20.90
C HIS A 47 19.26 21.81 20.57
N SER A 48 20.27 20.92 20.46
CA SER A 48 20.19 19.44 20.44
C SER A 48 19.31 18.79 19.34
N TYR A 49 19.77 17.83 18.52
CA TYR A 49 20.86 16.86 18.67
C TYR A 49 21.61 16.66 17.34
N ASN A 50 22.94 16.59 17.40
CA ASN A 50 23.77 16.06 16.31
C ASN A 50 24.73 15.01 16.88
N LEU A 51 24.72 13.80 16.32
CA LEU A 51 25.73 12.76 16.58
C LEU A 51 25.90 11.84 15.37
N GLU A 52 26.30 12.42 14.23
CA GLU A 52 26.88 11.62 13.15
C GLU A 52 28.32 11.21 13.47
N ARG A 53 28.75 10.15 12.78
CA ARG A 53 29.84 9.26 13.19
C ARG A 53 31.20 9.77 12.66
N THR A 54 31.96 10.46 13.50
CA THR A 54 33.38 10.74 13.23
C THR A 54 34.31 9.91 14.11
N LEU A 55 34.98 8.94 13.51
CA LEU A 55 36.23 8.35 13.99
C LEU A 55 37.30 8.63 12.94
N ASP A 56 38.24 9.54 13.23
CA ASP A 56 39.56 9.47 12.60
C ASP A 56 40.66 10.12 13.46
N THR A 57 41.92 9.85 13.12
CA THR A 57 43.06 9.94 14.05
C THR A 57 44.10 11.00 13.69
N GLN A 58 44.67 11.65 14.71
CA GLN A 58 45.94 12.39 14.68
C GLN A 58 46.52 12.39 16.12
N SER A 59 47.83 12.37 16.42
CA SER A 59 49.11 12.08 15.71
C SER A 59 50.12 11.72 16.84
N SER A 60 51.31 11.11 16.71
CA SER A 60 52.37 11.25 15.71
C SER A 60 53.58 10.34 16.04
N ARG A 61 54.36 9.87 15.03
CA ARG A 61 55.77 9.38 15.10
C ARG A 61 56.01 8.04 15.85
N LYS A 62 56.99 7.18 15.51
CA LYS A 62 57.98 7.15 14.40
C LYS A 62 58.48 5.71 14.10
N SER A 63 58.59 5.41 12.81
CA SER A 63 59.39 4.40 12.07
C SER A 63 60.46 3.54 12.76
N LEU A 64 60.47 2.21 12.52
CA LEU A 64 61.49 1.43 11.76
C LEU A 64 61.12 -0.09 11.70
N GLY A 65 61.91 -0.91 10.97
CA GLY A 65 61.47 -2.16 10.31
C GLY A 65 62.00 -3.54 10.80
N PRO A 66 62.06 -4.56 9.91
CA PRO A 66 61.84 -6.01 10.17
C PRO A 66 63.18 -6.83 10.29
N PRO A 67 63.24 -8.20 10.34
CA PRO A 67 62.24 -9.29 10.13
C PRO A 67 62.19 -10.32 11.32
N SER A 68 61.82 -11.62 11.27
CA SER A 68 61.59 -12.63 10.19
C SER A 68 60.74 -13.87 10.60
N GLN A 69 60.40 -14.70 9.58
CA GLN A 69 60.40 -16.20 9.49
C GLN A 69 60.69 -17.06 10.74
N ALA A 70 60.20 -18.31 10.90
CA ALA A 70 59.17 -19.13 10.19
C ALA A 70 58.91 -20.46 10.95
N GLN A 71 57.99 -21.31 10.43
CA GLN A 71 57.97 -22.82 10.45
C GLN A 71 58.29 -23.58 11.77
N SER A 72 57.43 -24.40 12.40
CA SER A 72 56.52 -25.51 12.00
C SER A 72 57.11 -26.92 12.21
N TYR A 73 56.28 -27.88 12.67
CA TYR A 73 56.55 -29.32 12.94
C TYR A 73 57.50 -29.62 14.12
N SER A 74 57.47 -30.78 14.80
CA SER A 74 56.41 -31.77 15.19
C SER A 74 57.04 -32.77 16.22
N ASP A 75 56.47 -33.88 16.73
CA ASP A 75 55.22 -34.63 16.56
C ASP A 75 54.96 -35.57 17.79
N VAL A 76 54.06 -36.57 17.68
CA VAL A 76 54.11 -37.94 18.28
C VAL A 76 54.47 -38.04 19.78
N ARG A 77 53.49 -38.27 20.68
CA ARG A 77 52.94 -39.58 21.11
C ARG A 77 54.00 -40.57 21.64
N SER A 78 53.82 -41.22 22.80
CA SER A 78 52.83 -42.32 22.91
C SER A 78 52.63 -42.90 24.33
N ASN A 79 51.39 -43.35 24.58
CA ASN A 79 50.89 -44.51 25.35
C ASN A 79 51.62 -45.09 26.59
N GLY A 80 50.85 -45.46 27.64
CA GLY A 80 51.27 -46.50 28.61
C GLY A 80 50.48 -46.61 29.93
N ARG A 81 49.31 -47.27 29.92
CA ARG A 81 48.38 -47.49 31.06
C ARG A 81 49.02 -47.94 32.41
N SER A 82 48.52 -47.33 33.51
CA SER A 82 48.01 -47.88 34.81
C SER A 82 48.39 -49.31 35.29
N PRO A 83 48.48 -49.61 36.63
CA PRO A 83 47.59 -49.05 37.68
C PRO A 83 48.11 -48.87 39.14
N SER A 84 47.26 -48.23 39.96
CA SER A 84 46.96 -48.42 41.41
C SER A 84 47.96 -48.10 42.56
N ARG A 85 47.52 -47.13 43.41
CA ARG A 85 47.58 -47.02 44.90
C ARG A 85 48.95 -46.89 45.64
N ASP A 86 49.23 -45.66 46.10
CA ASP A 86 49.31 -45.20 47.51
C ASP A 86 49.87 -46.11 48.66
N PRO A 87 50.47 -45.53 49.75
CA PRO A 87 51.16 -44.22 49.89
C PRO A 87 52.39 -44.24 50.86
N LEU A 88 52.84 -43.04 51.31
CA LEU A 88 53.88 -42.69 52.32
C LEU A 88 55.38 -42.86 51.92
N HIS A 89 56.38 -42.31 52.63
CA HIS A 89 56.66 -40.97 53.21
C HIS A 89 57.98 -41.05 54.03
N SER A 90 58.84 -40.00 53.99
CA SER A 90 60.03 -39.70 54.85
C SER A 90 61.25 -39.30 53.99
N GLU A 91 62.20 -38.45 54.37
CA GLU A 91 62.37 -37.30 55.30
C GLU A 91 63.90 -37.07 55.35
N SER A 92 64.40 -35.82 55.43
CA SER A 92 65.78 -35.47 55.88
C SER A 92 66.02 -33.95 55.76
N MET A 93 66.75 -33.23 56.63
CA MET A 93 67.18 -33.37 58.04
C MET A 93 67.76 -31.99 58.52
N ILE A 94 68.13 -31.89 59.81
CA ILE A 94 69.05 -30.91 60.46
C ILE A 94 68.50 -29.47 60.69
N GLY A 95 68.58 -28.86 61.90
CA GLY A 95 68.87 -29.41 63.23
C GLY A 95 69.49 -28.44 64.28
N THR A 96 69.13 -28.64 65.56
CA THR A 96 69.93 -28.37 66.81
C THR A 96 70.32 -26.92 67.22
N MET A 97 70.45 -26.51 68.50
CA MET A 97 70.38 -27.20 69.83
C MET A 97 69.63 -26.39 70.92
N ASN A 98 68.89 -27.12 71.77
CA ASN A 98 68.68 -27.10 73.24
C ASN A 98 68.83 -25.83 74.12
N GLY A 99 67.91 -25.70 75.08
CA GLY A 99 68.02 -24.92 76.32
C GLY A 99 66.76 -25.06 77.20
N GLU A 100 66.82 -25.75 78.34
CA GLU A 100 65.64 -26.23 79.08
C GLU A 100 65.18 -25.32 80.24
N LEU A 101 63.85 -25.18 80.43
CA LEU A 101 63.23 -25.41 81.74
C LEU A 101 61.72 -25.73 81.60
N SER A 102 61.29 -26.86 82.17
CA SER A 102 59.90 -27.34 82.07
C SER A 102 59.02 -26.98 83.26
N SER A 103 57.76 -26.62 83.01
CA SER A 103 56.55 -27.34 83.48
C SER A 103 55.35 -26.45 83.87
N LYS A 104 54.18 -26.67 83.23
CA LYS A 104 52.93 -27.21 83.84
C LYS A 104 51.70 -26.96 82.95
N HIS A 105 51.05 -28.05 82.53
CA HIS A 105 49.70 -28.16 81.93
C HIS A 105 49.41 -27.34 80.65
N GLY A 106 49.15 -28.04 79.54
CA GLY A 106 48.61 -27.44 78.31
C GLY A 106 48.87 -28.31 77.09
N VAL A 107 47.88 -28.40 76.19
CA VAL A 107 48.01 -29.18 74.93
C VAL A 107 49.00 -28.48 73.99
N ASN A 108 50.04 -29.18 73.55
CA ASN A 108 50.94 -28.70 72.49
C ASN A 108 50.17 -28.51 71.19
N THR A 109 49.77 -27.28 70.92
CA THR A 109 49.09 -26.87 69.70
C THR A 109 50.04 -25.99 68.90
N ILE A 110 50.47 -26.47 67.73
CA ILE A 110 51.38 -25.70 66.86
C ILE A 110 50.59 -24.49 66.32
N PRO A 111 51.06 -23.24 66.55
CA PRO A 111 50.43 -22.05 65.99
C PRO A 111 50.42 -22.09 64.46
N LYS A 112 49.29 -21.75 63.85
CA LYS A 112 49.18 -21.72 62.37
C LYS A 112 49.64 -20.41 61.75
N GLY A 113 49.82 -19.37 62.55
CA GLY A 113 50.11 -17.99 62.15
C GLY A 113 49.34 -17.00 63.02
N ASP A 114 49.67 -15.71 62.97
CA ASP A 114 49.02 -14.69 63.79
C ASP A 114 47.74 -14.15 63.15
N CYS A 115 46.74 -13.86 63.99
CA CYS A 115 45.46 -13.33 63.55
C CYS A 115 45.54 -11.84 63.20
N ALA A 116 45.18 -11.50 61.97
CA ALA A 116 45.23 -10.13 61.44
C ALA A 116 44.30 -9.11 62.11
N HIS A 117 43.37 -9.54 62.97
CA HIS A 117 42.54 -8.65 63.80
C HIS A 117 43.16 -8.37 65.17
N CYS A 118 43.64 -9.40 65.88
CA CYS A 118 44.02 -9.30 67.30
C CYS A 118 45.51 -9.49 67.58
N GLY A 119 46.34 -9.81 66.58
CA GLY A 119 47.80 -9.99 66.71
C GLY A 119 48.22 -11.19 67.56
N LYS A 120 47.34 -12.17 67.79
CA LYS A 120 47.60 -13.37 68.60
C LYS A 120 47.76 -14.62 67.73
N PRO A 121 48.61 -15.59 68.14
CA PRO A 121 48.81 -16.84 67.41
C PRO A 121 47.53 -17.69 67.36
N ILE A 122 47.16 -18.13 66.16
CA ILE A 122 45.95 -18.92 65.92
C ILE A 122 46.20 -20.39 66.28
N ILE A 123 45.45 -20.87 67.26
CA ILE A 123 45.46 -22.24 67.77
C ILE A 123 44.16 -22.94 67.37
N GLY A 124 44.26 -24.09 66.69
CA GLY A 124 43.10 -24.88 66.26
C GLY A 124 42.60 -24.55 64.86
N GLN A 125 41.37 -24.03 64.75
CA GLN A 125 40.74 -23.69 63.46
C GLN A 125 41.19 -22.31 62.98
N VAL A 126 41.35 -22.15 61.66
CA VAL A 126 41.80 -20.90 61.03
C VAL A 126 40.98 -20.62 59.77
N VAL A 127 40.68 -19.34 59.53
CA VAL A 127 40.16 -18.85 58.25
C VAL A 127 41.31 -18.16 57.51
N ILE A 128 41.52 -18.52 56.25
CA ILE A 128 42.51 -17.88 55.36
C ILE A 128 41.73 -17.14 54.28
N ALA A 129 41.74 -15.80 54.34
CA ALA A 129 40.96 -14.93 53.48
C ALA A 129 41.62 -13.55 53.37
N LEU A 130 41.42 -12.85 52.24
CA LEU A 130 42.02 -11.54 51.96
C LEU A 130 43.56 -11.52 52.09
N GLY A 131 44.21 -12.64 51.74
CA GLY A 131 45.66 -12.83 51.89
C GLY A 131 46.16 -12.90 53.35
N LYS A 132 45.26 -13.07 54.33
CA LYS A 132 45.54 -12.99 55.76
C LYS A 132 44.92 -14.17 56.53
N MET A 133 45.37 -14.37 57.76
CA MET A 133 44.91 -15.43 58.65
C MET A 133 44.07 -14.85 59.79
N TRP A 134 42.97 -15.52 60.13
CA TRP A 134 41.98 -15.04 61.09
C TRP A 134 41.51 -16.17 62.00
N HIS A 135 41.24 -15.84 63.27
CA HIS A 135 40.38 -16.67 64.12
C HIS A 135 38.95 -16.66 63.53
N PRO A 136 38.18 -17.76 63.61
CA PRO A 136 36.81 -17.80 63.10
C PRO A 136 35.91 -16.66 63.62
N GLU A 137 35.97 -16.38 64.92
CA GLU A 137 35.24 -15.32 65.61
C GLU A 137 35.72 -13.90 65.27
N HIS A 138 36.89 -13.76 64.63
CA HIS A 138 37.42 -12.48 64.16
C HIS A 138 37.30 -12.28 62.64
N TYR A 139 36.77 -13.27 61.90
CA TYR A 139 36.46 -13.10 60.48
C TYR A 139 34.98 -12.75 60.30
N THR A 140 34.67 -11.50 60.62
CA THR A 140 33.31 -10.93 60.64
C THR A 140 33.03 -10.00 59.46
N CYS A 141 31.75 -9.80 59.14
CA CYS A 141 31.31 -8.76 58.22
C CYS A 141 31.63 -7.38 58.81
N CYS A 142 32.25 -6.49 58.01
CA CYS A 142 32.63 -5.16 58.47
C CYS A 142 31.47 -4.15 58.65
N GLU A 143 30.22 -4.55 58.36
CA GLU A 143 29.02 -3.74 58.60
C GLU A 143 28.20 -4.33 59.77
N CYS A 144 27.51 -5.47 59.61
CA CYS A 144 26.70 -6.07 60.69
C CYS A 144 27.50 -6.77 61.81
N GLY A 145 28.82 -6.96 61.68
CA GLY A 145 29.64 -7.66 62.66
C GLY A 145 29.44 -9.18 62.74
N ALA A 146 28.56 -9.78 61.92
CA ALA A 146 28.29 -11.21 61.95
C ALA A 146 29.49 -12.06 61.48
N GLU A 147 29.73 -13.19 62.13
CA GLU A 147 30.77 -14.16 61.75
C GLU A 147 30.52 -14.72 60.34
N LEU A 148 31.50 -14.56 59.45
CA LEU A 148 31.47 -15.13 58.10
C LEU A 148 31.93 -16.59 58.13
N GLY A 149 33.00 -16.89 58.90
CA GLY A 149 33.49 -18.27 59.09
C GLY A 149 33.88 -18.95 57.78
N GLN A 150 33.05 -19.90 57.32
CA GLN A 150 33.18 -20.58 56.01
C GLN A 150 32.05 -20.23 55.02
N ARG A 151 31.17 -19.28 55.34
CA ARG A 151 30.11 -18.81 54.43
C ARG A 151 30.71 -18.04 53.25
N PRO A 152 30.06 -18.02 52.07
CA PRO A 152 30.44 -17.10 51.00
C PRO A 152 30.38 -15.65 51.49
N PHE A 153 31.34 -14.85 51.06
CA PHE A 153 31.49 -13.44 51.41
C PHE A 153 31.94 -12.66 50.17
N PHE A 154 31.74 -11.35 50.17
CA PHE A 154 32.19 -10.46 49.11
C PHE A 154 33.34 -9.59 49.60
N GLU A 155 34.42 -9.50 48.83
CA GLU A 155 35.49 -8.52 49.07
C GLU A 155 35.14 -7.19 48.39
N ARG A 156 35.35 -6.07 49.09
CA ARG A 156 35.50 -4.76 48.45
C ARG A 156 36.50 -3.90 49.21
N ASN A 157 37.51 -3.39 48.48
CA ASN A 157 38.59 -2.56 49.01
C ASN A 157 39.31 -3.19 50.24
N GLY A 158 39.63 -4.49 50.18
CA GLY A 158 40.30 -5.21 51.28
C GLY A 158 39.46 -5.41 52.54
N ARG A 159 38.13 -5.25 52.46
CA ARG A 159 37.17 -5.55 53.54
C ARG A 159 36.18 -6.64 53.10
N ALA A 160 35.77 -7.48 54.06
CA ALA A 160 34.78 -8.53 53.85
C ALA A 160 33.38 -8.07 54.23
N PHE A 161 32.42 -8.41 53.38
CA PHE A 161 30.98 -8.18 53.58
C PHE A 161 30.23 -9.52 53.50
N CYS A 162 29.17 -9.68 54.29
CA CYS A 162 28.19 -10.73 54.02
C CYS A 162 27.39 -10.38 52.75
N GLU A 163 26.72 -11.38 52.18
CA GLU A 163 25.90 -11.24 50.97
C GLU A 163 24.82 -10.14 51.10
N GLU A 164 24.13 -10.10 52.24
CA GLU A 164 23.06 -9.12 52.51
C GLU A 164 23.59 -7.68 52.60
N ASP A 165 24.61 -7.41 53.41
CA ASP A 165 25.20 -6.07 53.54
C ASP A 165 25.85 -5.59 52.23
N TYR A 166 26.52 -6.50 51.52
CA TYR A 166 27.14 -6.19 50.23
C TYR A 166 26.10 -5.71 49.21
N HIS A 167 24.98 -6.43 49.07
CA HIS A 167 23.91 -6.02 48.15
C HIS A 167 23.14 -4.81 48.67
N ASN A 168 22.89 -4.67 49.98
CA ASN A 168 22.19 -3.52 50.55
C ASN A 168 22.95 -2.19 50.37
N GLN A 169 24.29 -2.21 50.36
CA GLN A 169 25.14 -1.04 50.11
C GLN A 169 25.49 -0.83 48.63
N PHE A 170 25.88 -1.88 47.90
CA PHE A 170 26.58 -1.74 46.62
C PHE A 170 25.81 -2.23 45.39
N SER A 171 24.71 -2.98 45.54
CA SER A 171 23.84 -3.31 44.40
C SER A 171 22.92 -2.14 44.03
N PRO A 172 22.60 -1.95 42.73
CA PRO A 172 21.59 -0.98 42.31
C PRO A 172 20.23 -1.36 42.91
N LYS A 173 19.46 -0.37 43.37
CA LYS A 173 18.13 -0.59 43.94
C LYS A 173 17.05 -0.49 42.87
N CYS A 174 16.09 -1.41 42.90
CA CYS A 174 14.96 -1.43 41.99
C CYS A 174 14.03 -0.25 42.25
N GLN A 175 13.75 0.58 41.24
CA GLN A 175 12.82 1.70 41.37
C GLN A 175 11.37 1.26 41.67
N GLY A 176 10.97 0.06 41.22
CA GLY A 176 9.62 -0.48 41.39
C GLY A 176 9.30 -1.07 42.77
N CYS A 177 10.30 -1.62 43.47
CA CYS A 177 10.10 -2.26 44.78
C CYS A 177 11.14 -1.88 45.87
N HIS A 178 12.08 -0.99 45.55
CA HIS A 178 13.13 -0.43 46.41
C HIS A 178 14.15 -1.40 47.03
N ARG A 179 14.05 -2.70 46.73
CA ARG A 179 15.03 -3.73 47.11
C ARG A 179 16.29 -3.65 46.25
N ALA A 180 17.41 -4.15 46.78
CA ALA A 180 18.65 -4.33 46.01
C ALA A 180 18.46 -5.39 44.90
N ILE A 181 19.04 -5.16 43.73
CA ILE A 181 19.00 -6.10 42.61
C ILE A 181 20.27 -6.96 42.64
N THR A 182 20.11 -8.28 42.72
CA THR A 182 21.21 -9.27 42.86
C THR A 182 21.57 -10.01 41.57
N ASP A 183 20.63 -10.11 40.62
CA ASP A 183 20.79 -10.73 39.29
C ASP A 183 20.56 -9.66 38.19
N ARG A 184 20.21 -10.07 36.97
CA ARG A 184 19.95 -9.22 35.81
C ARG A 184 18.89 -8.16 36.10
N CYS A 185 19.23 -6.91 35.80
CA CYS A 185 18.34 -5.75 35.86
C CYS A 185 18.00 -5.22 34.45
N VAL A 186 16.92 -4.44 34.37
CA VAL A 186 16.61 -3.61 33.20
C VAL A 186 16.89 -2.16 33.57
N SER A 187 17.83 -1.53 32.87
CA SER A 187 18.21 -0.12 33.07
C SER A 187 17.48 0.77 32.07
N VAL A 188 16.60 1.65 32.55
CA VAL A 188 15.73 2.50 31.71
C VAL A 188 15.57 3.87 32.37
N MET A 189 15.68 4.97 31.60
CA MET A 189 15.58 6.35 32.12
C MET A 189 16.57 6.67 33.28
N ASN A 190 17.78 6.12 33.24
CA ASN A 190 18.76 6.18 34.34
C ASN A 190 18.28 5.58 35.68
N LYS A 191 17.25 4.71 35.64
CA LYS A 191 16.74 3.95 36.79
C LYS A 191 16.87 2.45 36.51
N ASN A 192 17.00 1.64 37.56
CA ASN A 192 17.14 0.19 37.43
C ASN A 192 15.88 -0.52 37.96
N PHE A 193 15.50 -1.62 37.32
CA PHE A 193 14.35 -2.45 37.68
C PHE A 193 14.72 -3.93 37.67
N HIS A 194 14.08 -4.75 38.53
CA HIS A 194 13.94 -6.17 38.23
C HIS A 194 13.10 -6.33 36.95
N ILE A 195 13.33 -7.41 36.19
CA ILE A 195 12.56 -7.69 34.97
C ILE A 195 11.06 -7.76 35.27
N GLU A 196 10.67 -8.46 36.35
CA GLU A 196 9.30 -8.54 36.88
C GLU A 196 8.72 -7.20 37.40
N CYS A 197 9.57 -6.23 37.76
CA CYS A 197 9.17 -4.92 38.25
C CYS A 197 9.07 -3.86 37.14
N PHE A 198 9.48 -4.20 35.91
CA PHE A 198 9.39 -3.30 34.76
C PHE A 198 8.05 -3.55 34.02
N THR A 199 6.99 -2.99 34.58
CA THR A 199 5.60 -3.19 34.11
C THR A 199 4.90 -1.85 33.85
N CYS A 200 3.77 -1.89 33.13
CA CYS A 200 2.94 -0.72 32.83
C CYS A 200 2.40 -0.07 34.12
N ALA A 201 2.60 1.24 34.28
CA ALA A 201 2.14 2.02 35.42
C ALA A 201 0.61 1.94 35.63
N GLU A 202 -0.16 1.76 34.56
CA GLU A 202 -1.61 1.57 34.58
C GLU A 202 -1.98 0.09 34.88
N CYS A 203 -1.98 -0.80 33.87
CA CYS A 203 -2.48 -2.18 34.03
C CYS A 203 -1.55 -3.18 34.73
N LYS A 204 -0.35 -2.76 35.18
CA LYS A 204 0.68 -3.59 35.85
C LYS A 204 1.17 -4.82 35.06
N GLN A 205 0.83 -4.93 33.77
CA GLN A 205 1.32 -6.00 32.90
C GLN A 205 2.78 -5.74 32.47
N PRO A 206 3.59 -6.80 32.27
CA PRO A 206 4.91 -6.67 31.64
C PRO A 206 4.77 -6.19 30.18
N PHE A 207 5.86 -5.63 29.65
CA PHE A 207 5.93 -5.19 28.27
C PHE A 207 6.25 -6.36 27.34
N GLY A 208 5.54 -6.44 26.21
CA GLY A 208 5.79 -7.41 25.14
C GLY A 208 6.72 -6.86 24.06
N GLU A 209 6.69 -7.47 22.88
CA GLU A 209 7.51 -7.08 21.71
C GLU A 209 7.24 -5.63 21.25
N ASP A 210 6.03 -5.12 21.48
CA ASP A 210 5.62 -3.72 21.31
C ASP A 210 6.40 -2.70 22.17
N GLY A 211 7.16 -3.17 23.17
CA GLY A 211 7.91 -2.32 24.09
C GLY A 211 7.04 -1.47 25.02
N PHE A 212 7.51 -0.27 25.35
CA PHE A 212 6.90 0.65 26.29
C PHE A 212 6.96 2.10 25.79
N HIS A 213 6.05 2.94 26.28
CA HIS A 213 6.06 4.39 26.09
C HIS A 213 6.32 5.10 27.41
N GLU A 214 6.89 6.30 27.35
CA GLU A 214 7.23 7.12 28.52
C GLU A 214 6.27 8.32 28.64
N LYS A 215 5.83 8.60 29.86
CA LYS A 215 5.21 9.89 30.19
C LYS A 215 5.49 10.29 31.63
N ASN A 216 6.01 11.51 31.83
CA ASN A 216 6.18 12.16 33.12
C ASN A 216 7.00 11.33 34.15
N GLY A 217 7.98 10.54 33.69
CA GLY A 217 8.79 9.67 34.54
C GLY A 217 8.23 8.27 34.79
N GLN A 218 7.11 7.91 34.15
CA GLN A 218 6.40 6.64 34.25
C GLN A 218 6.34 5.92 32.89
N THR A 219 6.27 4.59 32.91
CA THR A 219 6.21 3.75 31.70
C THR A 219 4.83 3.13 31.50
N PHE A 220 4.34 3.13 30.26
CA PHE A 220 3.00 2.67 29.88
C PHE A 220 3.08 1.69 28.70
N CYS A 221 2.20 0.69 28.66
CA CYS A 221 2.08 -0.16 27.47
C CYS A 221 1.36 0.62 26.37
N LYS A 222 1.63 0.27 25.10
CA LYS A 222 1.06 0.86 23.88
C LYS A 222 -0.44 1.18 24.02
N ARG A 223 -1.25 0.18 24.39
CA ARG A 223 -2.70 0.30 24.60
C ARG A 223 -3.08 1.38 25.62
N ASP A 224 -2.49 1.35 26.81
CA ASP A 224 -2.89 2.23 27.91
C ASP A 224 -2.34 3.66 27.71
N PHE A 225 -1.15 3.80 27.11
CA PHE A 225 -0.59 5.08 26.71
C PHE A 225 -1.51 5.83 25.75
N PHE A 226 -1.91 5.20 24.63
CA PHE A 226 -2.84 5.83 23.69
C PHE A 226 -4.22 6.06 24.30
N ARG A 227 -4.72 5.16 25.16
CA ARG A 227 -6.02 5.35 25.85
C ARG A 227 -6.05 6.59 26.74
N LEU A 228 -4.95 6.87 27.45
CA LEU A 228 -4.86 7.95 28.43
C LEU A 228 -4.41 9.29 27.84
N PHE A 229 -3.50 9.27 26.85
CA PHE A 229 -2.76 10.48 26.43
C PHE A 229 -2.94 10.88 24.96
N ALA A 230 -3.57 10.07 24.12
CA ALA A 230 -3.75 10.42 22.71
C ALA A 230 -4.87 11.46 22.49
N PRO A 231 -4.76 12.34 21.48
CA PRO A 231 -5.88 13.17 21.04
C PRO A 231 -7.04 12.27 20.59
N LYS A 232 -8.28 12.72 20.82
CA LYS A 232 -9.49 12.03 20.38
C LYS A 232 -9.96 12.59 19.03
N CYS A 233 -10.43 11.70 18.17
CA CYS A 233 -11.02 12.05 16.88
C CYS A 233 -12.39 12.72 17.06
N ASN A 234 -12.59 13.90 16.48
CA ASN A 234 -13.84 14.63 16.57
C ASN A 234 -15.02 13.95 15.84
N GLY A 235 -14.73 13.03 14.90
CA GLY A 235 -15.76 12.27 14.17
C GLY A 235 -16.28 11.02 14.91
N CYS A 236 -15.45 10.32 15.68
CA CYS A 236 -15.82 9.04 16.33
C CYS A 236 -15.56 8.99 17.85
N SER A 237 -15.02 10.07 18.43
CA SER A 237 -14.60 10.19 19.84
C SER A 237 -13.53 9.20 20.33
N GLN A 238 -13.01 8.31 19.48
CA GLN A 238 -11.97 7.36 19.85
C GLN A 238 -10.57 7.99 19.89
N PRO A 239 -9.64 7.46 20.71
CA PRO A 239 -8.24 7.87 20.69
C PRO A 239 -7.60 7.67 19.31
N ILE A 240 -6.71 8.58 18.90
CA ILE A 240 -5.97 8.46 17.65
C ILE A 240 -4.60 7.83 17.92
N THR A 241 -4.46 6.56 17.53
CA THR A 241 -3.27 5.72 17.72
C THR A 241 -2.23 5.85 16.60
N SER A 242 -2.55 6.59 15.54
CA SER A 242 -1.80 6.65 14.28
C SER A 242 -1.94 8.03 13.61
N ASN A 243 -1.84 8.10 12.29
CA ASN A 243 -2.01 9.32 11.51
C ASN A 243 -3.34 10.04 11.81
N PHE A 244 -3.31 11.36 11.88
CA PHE A 244 -4.48 12.21 12.03
C PHE A 244 -4.47 13.40 11.07
N ILE A 245 -5.65 13.92 10.78
CA ILE A 245 -5.87 15.18 10.09
C ILE A 245 -6.20 16.25 11.14
N THR A 246 -5.49 17.36 11.11
CA THR A 246 -5.81 18.56 11.90
C THR A 246 -6.62 19.51 11.03
N ALA A 247 -7.91 19.66 11.34
CA ALA A 247 -8.85 20.48 10.57
C ALA A 247 -9.98 20.98 11.48
N LEU A 248 -10.51 22.18 11.19
CA LEU A 248 -11.55 22.84 11.99
C LEU A 248 -11.14 23.06 13.47
N GLY A 249 -9.84 23.22 13.73
CA GLY A 249 -9.27 23.34 15.08
C GLY A 249 -9.22 22.03 15.87
N THR A 250 -9.65 20.90 15.30
CA THR A 250 -9.70 19.59 15.97
C THR A 250 -8.92 18.52 15.22
N HIS A 251 -8.77 17.36 15.86
CA HIS A 251 -8.07 16.19 15.31
C HIS A 251 -9.08 15.16 14.81
N TRP A 252 -8.76 14.45 13.72
CA TRP A 252 -9.63 13.46 13.08
C TRP A 252 -8.80 12.26 12.60
N HIS A 253 -9.33 11.04 12.67
CA HIS A 253 -8.78 9.94 11.85
C HIS A 253 -9.03 10.24 10.36
N PRO A 254 -8.16 9.81 9.42
CA PRO A 254 -8.36 10.01 7.99
C PRO A 254 -9.75 9.55 7.50
N ASP A 255 -10.18 8.35 7.90
CA ASP A 255 -11.49 7.78 7.52
C ASP A 255 -12.69 8.47 8.19
N CYS A 256 -12.44 9.27 9.24
CA CYS A 256 -13.46 10.07 9.92
C CYS A 256 -13.54 11.51 9.38
N PHE A 257 -12.54 11.98 8.61
CA PHE A 257 -12.56 13.30 8.00
C PHE A 257 -13.23 13.25 6.63
N VAL A 258 -14.54 13.03 6.66
CA VAL A 258 -15.42 12.88 5.49
C VAL A 258 -16.52 13.94 5.50
N CYS A 259 -17.15 14.16 4.34
CA CYS A 259 -18.29 15.07 4.23
C CYS A 259 -19.45 14.58 5.11
N GLN A 260 -19.76 15.28 6.20
CA GLN A 260 -20.77 14.83 7.18
C GLN A 260 -22.18 14.62 6.59
N SER A 261 -22.49 15.25 5.45
CA SER A 261 -23.76 15.05 4.74
C SER A 261 -23.83 13.79 3.87
N CYS A 262 -22.73 13.04 3.67
CA CYS A 262 -22.75 11.84 2.81
C CYS A 262 -21.67 10.76 3.07
N GLY A 263 -20.76 10.95 4.03
CA GLY A 263 -19.71 9.97 4.36
C GLY A 263 -18.59 9.82 3.32
N VAL A 264 -18.59 10.60 2.24
CA VAL A 264 -17.56 10.54 1.18
C VAL A 264 -16.37 11.43 1.57
N SER A 265 -15.16 10.93 1.35
CA SER A 265 -13.89 11.63 1.58
C SER A 265 -13.66 12.81 0.62
N PHE A 266 -12.73 13.68 0.98
CA PHE A 266 -12.44 14.90 0.23
C PHE A 266 -11.46 14.66 -0.91
N ASN A 267 -11.98 14.38 -2.11
CA ASN A 267 -11.17 14.27 -3.33
C ASN A 267 -10.28 15.52 -3.50
N GLY A 268 -8.98 15.31 -3.71
CA GLY A 268 -7.99 16.40 -3.83
C GLY A 268 -7.69 17.16 -2.53
N GLY A 269 -8.21 16.72 -1.38
CA GLY A 269 -8.00 17.37 -0.07
C GLY A 269 -8.80 18.66 0.16
N SER A 270 -9.60 19.12 -0.79
CA SER A 270 -10.42 20.33 -0.64
C SER A 270 -11.75 20.03 0.06
N PHE A 271 -12.00 20.72 1.16
CA PHE A 271 -13.26 20.69 1.91
C PHE A 271 -13.76 22.12 2.20
N PHE A 272 -15.04 22.25 2.53
CA PHE A 272 -15.67 23.51 2.89
C PHE A 272 -16.28 23.39 4.29
N GLU A 273 -16.04 24.38 5.15
CA GLU A 273 -16.67 24.44 6.46
C GLU A 273 -18.11 25.00 6.37
N HIS A 274 -19.06 24.33 7.02
CA HIS A 274 -20.34 24.94 7.37
C HIS A 274 -20.76 24.51 8.77
N ASN A 275 -21.00 25.48 9.66
CA ASN A 275 -21.46 25.27 11.05
C ASN A 275 -20.55 24.31 11.86
N GLY A 276 -19.22 24.38 11.68
CA GLY A 276 -18.26 23.48 12.33
C GLY A 276 -18.22 22.05 11.74
N ALA A 277 -18.94 21.78 10.66
CA ALA A 277 -18.90 20.52 9.93
C ALA A 277 -18.11 20.65 8.61
N PRO A 278 -17.26 19.67 8.24
CA PRO A 278 -16.63 19.63 6.92
C PRO A 278 -17.60 19.03 5.89
N LEU A 279 -17.81 19.73 4.79
CA LEU A 279 -18.68 19.35 3.67
C LEU A 279 -17.92 19.39 2.34
N CYS A 280 -18.31 18.54 1.39
CA CYS A 280 -17.82 18.65 0.01
C CYS A 280 -18.54 19.78 -0.73
N GLU A 281 -17.96 20.28 -1.83
CA GLU A 281 -18.47 21.45 -2.57
C GLU A 281 -19.98 21.35 -2.85
N ARG A 282 -20.47 20.19 -3.31
CA ARG A 282 -21.90 19.98 -3.59
C ARG A 282 -22.77 20.21 -2.34
N HIS A 283 -22.49 19.54 -1.22
CA HIS A 283 -23.32 19.70 -0.01
C HIS A 283 -23.15 21.07 0.66
N TYR A 284 -21.99 21.71 0.53
CA TYR A 284 -21.80 23.11 0.93
C TYR A 284 -22.71 24.04 0.11
N HIS A 285 -22.72 23.89 -1.22
CA HIS A 285 -23.57 24.73 -2.07
C HIS A 285 -25.06 24.40 -1.93
N GLU A 286 -25.44 23.14 -1.67
CA GLU A 286 -26.82 22.74 -1.39
C GLU A 286 -27.33 23.29 -0.06
N SER A 287 -26.59 23.12 1.04
CA SER A 287 -26.97 23.65 2.36
C SER A 287 -27.08 25.19 2.37
N ARG A 288 -26.25 25.89 1.58
CA ARG A 288 -26.37 27.35 1.35
C ARG A 288 -27.38 27.74 0.26
N GLY A 289 -28.17 26.79 -0.26
CA GLY A 289 -29.21 27.04 -1.27
C GLY A 289 -28.67 27.73 -2.53
N SER A 290 -27.51 27.29 -3.03
CA SER A 290 -26.69 27.96 -4.05
C SER A 290 -26.29 27.04 -5.22
N VAL A 291 -27.10 26.01 -5.50
CA VAL A 291 -27.01 25.16 -6.69
C VAL A 291 -27.93 25.64 -7.82
N CYS A 292 -27.52 25.37 -9.05
CA CYS A 292 -28.27 25.71 -10.27
C CYS A 292 -29.46 24.76 -10.47
N SER A 293 -30.68 25.29 -10.53
CA SER A 293 -31.90 24.48 -10.66
C SER A 293 -32.08 23.79 -12.01
N GLN A 294 -31.21 24.05 -12.99
CA GLN A 294 -31.20 23.38 -14.30
C GLN A 294 -30.16 22.25 -14.36
N CYS A 295 -28.87 22.55 -14.11
CA CYS A 295 -27.77 21.58 -14.22
C CYS A 295 -27.38 20.91 -12.89
N ARG A 296 -27.98 21.31 -11.76
CA ARG A 296 -27.70 20.86 -10.38
C ARG A 296 -26.28 21.14 -9.84
N GLY A 297 -25.38 21.69 -10.66
CA GLY A 297 -24.04 22.10 -10.23
C GLY A 297 -24.02 23.30 -9.26
N PRO A 298 -22.92 23.50 -8.51
CA PRO A 298 -22.73 24.67 -7.64
C PRO A 298 -22.68 25.98 -8.46
N ILE A 299 -23.17 27.08 -7.89
CA ILE A 299 -23.11 28.40 -8.53
C ILE A 299 -21.97 29.23 -7.93
N ASN A 300 -20.81 29.16 -8.57
CA ASN A 300 -19.65 29.96 -8.22
C ASN A 300 -19.73 31.35 -8.89
N GLY A 301 -20.13 32.37 -8.11
CA GLY A 301 -20.20 33.77 -8.55
C GLY A 301 -21.60 34.27 -8.90
N ARG A 302 -21.76 34.94 -10.05
CA ARG A 302 -23.01 35.61 -10.45
C ARG A 302 -24.11 34.59 -10.78
N CYS A 303 -25.24 34.66 -10.08
CA CYS A 303 -26.42 33.83 -10.34
C CYS A 303 -27.62 34.66 -10.81
N VAL A 304 -28.56 34.03 -11.53
CA VAL A 304 -29.90 34.57 -11.78
C VAL A 304 -30.86 33.94 -10.78
N ALA A 305 -31.40 34.77 -9.88
CA ALA A 305 -32.49 34.38 -8.98
C ALA A 305 -33.84 34.74 -9.62
N ALA A 306 -34.67 33.73 -9.88
CA ALA A 306 -35.96 33.83 -10.56
C ALA A 306 -36.86 32.64 -10.18
N MET A 307 -38.19 32.81 -10.14
CA MET A 307 -39.16 31.72 -9.91
C MET A 307 -38.90 30.93 -8.61
N GLY A 308 -38.47 31.61 -7.54
CA GLY A 308 -38.07 31.01 -6.26
C GLY A 308 -36.79 30.15 -6.32
N ARG A 309 -36.04 30.20 -7.42
CA ARG A 309 -34.90 29.33 -7.75
C ARG A 309 -33.67 30.14 -8.14
N LYS A 310 -32.49 29.50 -8.13
CA LYS A 310 -31.24 30.06 -8.66
C LYS A 310 -30.77 29.27 -9.88
N PHE A 311 -30.21 29.98 -10.84
CA PHE A 311 -29.65 29.44 -12.07
C PHE A 311 -28.30 30.11 -12.35
N HIS A 312 -27.41 29.46 -13.10
CA HIS A 312 -26.35 30.19 -13.79
C HIS A 312 -26.95 31.09 -14.88
N PRO A 313 -26.31 32.22 -15.25
CA PRO A 313 -26.84 33.13 -16.28
C PRO A 313 -27.08 32.44 -17.63
N GLU A 314 -26.19 31.55 -18.03
CA GLU A 314 -26.27 30.77 -19.28
C GLU A 314 -27.22 29.56 -19.22
N HIS A 315 -27.74 29.25 -18.03
CA HIS A 315 -28.76 28.21 -17.81
C HIS A 315 -30.19 28.79 -17.67
N PHE A 316 -30.36 30.10 -17.48
CA PHE A 316 -31.67 30.74 -17.48
C PHE A 316 -32.10 31.09 -18.90
N ARG A 317 -32.89 30.21 -19.54
CA ARG A 317 -33.28 30.28 -20.96
C ARG A 317 -34.78 30.14 -21.17
N CYS A 318 -35.29 30.76 -22.23
CA CYS A 318 -36.69 30.64 -22.65
C CYS A 318 -37.02 29.18 -23.00
N SER A 319 -37.99 28.59 -22.31
CA SER A 319 -38.37 27.16 -22.49
C SER A 319 -39.00 26.81 -23.86
N TYR A 320 -39.17 27.79 -24.76
CA TYR A 320 -39.62 27.58 -26.13
C TYR A 320 -38.51 27.77 -27.17
N CYS A 321 -37.71 28.84 -27.06
CA CYS A 321 -36.71 29.20 -28.08
C CYS A 321 -35.25 29.11 -27.63
N ASN A 322 -34.97 28.63 -26.41
CA ASN A 322 -33.64 28.53 -25.79
C ASN A 322 -32.79 29.82 -25.74
N HIS A 323 -33.36 30.97 -26.13
CA HIS A 323 -32.74 32.27 -25.97
C HIS A 323 -32.49 32.58 -24.49
N GLN A 324 -31.31 33.09 -24.18
CA GLN A 324 -30.92 33.42 -22.82
C GLN A 324 -31.77 34.57 -22.28
N LEU A 325 -32.18 34.48 -21.02
CA LEU A 325 -33.05 35.45 -20.37
C LEU A 325 -32.27 36.24 -19.33
N THR A 326 -32.73 37.45 -19.04
CA THR A 326 -32.17 38.31 -17.99
C THR A 326 -33.24 38.65 -16.96
N LYS A 327 -32.81 39.14 -15.79
CA LYS A 327 -33.73 39.50 -14.69
C LYS A 327 -34.62 40.66 -15.13
N GLY A 328 -35.87 40.36 -15.47
CA GLY A 328 -36.90 41.32 -15.92
C GLY A 328 -37.41 41.12 -17.35
N THR A 329 -36.81 40.24 -18.17
CA THR A 329 -37.18 40.09 -19.59
C THR A 329 -38.03 38.84 -19.90
N PHE A 330 -38.72 38.28 -18.90
CA PHE A 330 -39.43 37.01 -19.00
C PHE A 330 -40.82 37.00 -18.33
N LYS A 331 -41.65 36.05 -18.73
CA LYS A 331 -42.92 35.67 -18.10
C LYS A 331 -42.80 34.23 -17.59
N GLU A 332 -43.41 33.95 -16.44
CA GLU A 332 -43.47 32.62 -15.83
C GLU A 332 -44.80 31.94 -16.19
N VAL A 333 -44.74 30.69 -16.64
CA VAL A 333 -45.90 29.78 -16.81
C VAL A 333 -45.47 28.41 -16.30
N ASP A 334 -46.24 27.78 -15.40
CA ASP A 334 -45.93 26.46 -14.82
C ASP A 334 -44.50 26.31 -14.28
N ARG A 335 -43.98 27.37 -13.64
CA ARG A 335 -42.60 27.47 -13.13
C ARG A 335 -41.50 27.34 -14.20
N ARG A 336 -41.85 27.63 -15.46
CA ARG A 336 -40.96 27.71 -16.62
C ARG A 336 -40.89 29.16 -17.15
N PRO A 337 -39.71 29.66 -17.53
CA PRO A 337 -39.55 31.03 -18.01
C PRO A 337 -39.67 31.11 -19.53
N PHE A 338 -40.45 32.06 -20.03
CA PHE A 338 -40.64 32.36 -21.45
C PHE A 338 -40.26 33.82 -21.74
N CYS A 339 -39.63 34.09 -22.89
CA CYS A 339 -39.48 35.48 -23.34
C CYS A 339 -40.85 36.04 -23.79
N HIS A 340 -41.05 37.36 -23.72
CA HIS A 340 -42.32 38.01 -24.08
C HIS A 340 -42.84 37.60 -25.47
N LYS A 341 -41.97 37.49 -26.48
CA LYS A 341 -42.36 37.06 -27.83
C LYS A 341 -42.93 35.64 -27.86
N CYS A 342 -42.31 34.71 -27.12
CA CYS A 342 -42.80 33.33 -27.05
C CYS A 342 -44.07 33.22 -26.22
N TYR A 343 -44.14 33.90 -25.07
CA TYR A 343 -45.32 33.89 -24.19
C TYR A 343 -46.59 34.34 -24.93
N ASN A 344 -46.53 35.46 -25.65
CA ASN A 344 -47.65 35.95 -26.45
C ASN A 344 -48.08 34.94 -27.54
N ASN A 345 -47.11 34.23 -28.14
CA ASN A 345 -47.37 33.28 -29.22
C ASN A 345 -47.88 31.90 -28.70
N THR A 346 -47.49 31.46 -27.50
CA THR A 346 -48.02 30.21 -26.91
C THR A 346 -49.38 30.39 -26.25
N CYS A 347 -49.69 31.58 -25.71
CA CYS A 347 -50.99 31.86 -25.11
C CYS A 347 -52.14 31.67 -26.11
N LEU A 348 -51.95 32.11 -27.36
CA LEU A 348 -52.87 31.92 -28.50
C LEU A 348 -53.11 30.45 -28.92
N ARG A 349 -52.52 29.47 -28.23
CA ARG A 349 -52.64 28.03 -28.55
C ARG A 349 -53.12 27.17 -27.38
N LEU A 350 -53.29 27.72 -26.18
CA LEU A 350 -53.66 26.95 -24.99
C LEU A 350 -55.19 26.80 -24.81
N GLU A 351 -55.99 27.77 -25.27
CA GLU A 351 -57.46 27.69 -25.28
C GLU A 351 -58.00 26.48 -26.05
N TRP A 352 -57.20 25.90 -26.97
CA TRP A 352 -57.55 24.70 -27.74
C TRP A 352 -57.38 23.38 -26.98
N ILE A 353 -56.57 23.33 -25.91
CA ILE A 353 -56.19 22.07 -25.27
C ILE A 353 -57.11 21.71 -24.10
N GLU A 354 -57.61 22.70 -23.36
CA GLU A 354 -58.50 22.44 -22.22
C GLU A 354 -59.86 21.85 -22.65
N SER A 355 -60.39 22.26 -23.83
CA SER A 355 -61.57 21.65 -24.47
C SER A 355 -61.46 20.12 -24.53
N GLU A 356 -60.36 19.64 -25.13
CA GLU A 356 -60.25 18.25 -25.54
C GLU A 356 -59.81 17.33 -24.40
N ILE A 357 -59.01 17.83 -23.45
CA ILE A 357 -58.68 17.09 -22.23
C ILE A 357 -59.93 16.91 -21.35
N VAL A 358 -60.77 17.94 -21.18
CA VAL A 358 -62.04 17.81 -20.44
C VAL A 358 -62.98 16.81 -21.13
N ARG A 359 -63.10 16.86 -22.47
CA ARG A 359 -63.86 15.87 -23.25
C ARG A 359 -63.36 14.44 -23.04
N ILE A 360 -62.05 14.21 -23.10
CA ILE A 360 -61.44 12.88 -22.89
C ILE A 360 -61.69 12.39 -21.45
N ILE A 361 -61.48 13.24 -20.43
CA ILE A 361 -61.72 12.87 -19.03
C ILE A 361 -63.20 12.52 -18.78
N THR A 362 -64.13 13.33 -19.30
CA THR A 362 -65.58 13.07 -19.20
C THR A 362 -65.95 11.75 -19.90
N THR A 363 -65.37 11.49 -21.07
CA THR A 363 -65.60 10.24 -21.82
C THR A 363 -65.07 9.02 -21.06
N VAL A 364 -63.86 9.09 -20.50
CA VAL A 364 -63.27 8.01 -19.69
C VAL A 364 -64.08 7.78 -18.40
N PHE A 365 -64.59 8.84 -17.77
CA PHE A 365 -65.48 8.73 -16.61
C PHE A 365 -66.80 8.03 -16.96
N MET A 366 -67.44 8.41 -18.08
CA MET A 366 -68.64 7.74 -18.60
C MET A 366 -68.39 6.26 -18.93
N ILE A 367 -67.28 5.93 -19.59
CA ILE A 367 -66.87 4.53 -19.86
C ILE A 367 -66.73 3.74 -18.55
N ARG A 368 -66.20 4.36 -17.48
CA ARG A 368 -66.01 3.72 -16.18
C ARG A 368 -67.34 3.45 -15.46
N VAL A 369 -68.32 4.35 -15.58
CA VAL A 369 -69.69 4.16 -15.06
C VAL A 369 -70.43 3.05 -15.83
N ILE A 370 -70.31 3.03 -17.16
CA ILE A 370 -70.91 1.99 -18.02
C ILE A 370 -70.32 0.60 -17.71
N ALA A 371 -69.05 0.53 -17.29
CA ALA A 371 -68.40 -0.73 -16.92
C ALA A 371 -68.82 -1.29 -15.54
N THR A 372 -69.48 -0.50 -14.68
CA THR A 372 -69.82 -0.91 -13.31
C THR A 372 -71.26 -1.43 -13.12
N GLU A 373 -72.20 -1.13 -14.03
CA GLU A 373 -73.58 -1.64 -13.97
C GLU A 373 -74.04 -2.23 -15.33
N PRO A 374 -73.89 -3.54 -15.57
CA PRO A 374 -74.08 -4.16 -16.89
C PRO A 374 -75.54 -4.49 -17.24
N SER A 375 -76.52 -3.78 -16.67
CA SER A 375 -77.95 -4.17 -16.68
C SER A 375 -78.80 -3.55 -17.80
N PHE A 376 -78.28 -2.65 -18.65
CA PHE A 376 -79.12 -1.76 -19.46
C PHE A 376 -78.65 -1.43 -20.91
N MET A 377 -78.08 -2.39 -21.66
CA MET A 377 -77.62 -2.16 -23.05
C MET A 377 -78.31 -3.07 -24.08
N SER A 378 -78.61 -2.52 -25.27
CA SER A 378 -79.35 -3.18 -26.36
C SER A 378 -78.49 -3.42 -27.62
N PRO A 379 -78.91 -4.30 -28.57
CA PRO A 379 -78.05 -4.79 -29.66
C PRO A 379 -77.42 -3.73 -30.57
N ARG A 380 -77.99 -2.51 -30.65
CA ARG A 380 -77.46 -1.43 -31.50
C ARG A 380 -76.10 -0.89 -31.01
N PHE A 381 -75.78 -1.03 -29.71
CA PHE A 381 -74.51 -0.52 -29.16
C PHE A 381 -73.30 -1.33 -29.66
N LEU A 382 -73.47 -2.64 -29.88
CA LEU A 382 -72.41 -3.56 -30.30
C LEU A 382 -71.81 -3.23 -31.68
N ALA A 383 -72.59 -2.57 -32.55
CA ALA A 383 -72.12 -2.14 -33.87
C ALA A 383 -71.10 -1.00 -33.79
N ASN A 384 -71.36 -0.01 -32.91
CA ASN A 384 -70.50 1.16 -32.77
C ASN A 384 -69.15 0.82 -32.14
N CYS A 385 -69.11 -0.13 -31.18
CA CYS A 385 -67.86 -0.63 -30.62
C CYS A 385 -66.95 -1.25 -31.69
N LYS A 386 -67.50 -1.98 -32.68
CA LYS A 386 -66.71 -2.55 -33.79
C LYS A 386 -66.07 -1.45 -34.65
N LEU A 387 -66.83 -0.39 -34.97
CA LEU A 387 -66.30 0.75 -35.73
C LEU A 387 -65.17 1.48 -34.97
N PHE A 388 -65.34 1.67 -33.66
CA PHE A 388 -64.31 2.29 -32.81
C PHE A 388 -63.02 1.45 -32.73
N CYS A 389 -63.13 0.12 -32.56
CA CYS A 389 -61.98 -0.77 -32.57
C CYS A 389 -61.23 -0.78 -33.91
N ILE A 390 -61.95 -0.69 -35.04
CA ILE A 390 -61.34 -0.58 -36.38
C ILE A 390 -60.56 0.73 -36.51
N LEU A 391 -61.15 1.86 -36.11
CA LEU A 391 -60.48 3.17 -36.15
C LEU A 391 -59.23 3.21 -35.23
N PHE A 392 -59.30 2.60 -34.05
CA PHE A 392 -58.15 2.49 -33.14
C PHE A 392 -57.04 1.58 -33.71
N ALA A 393 -57.40 0.49 -34.38
CA ALA A 393 -56.44 -0.36 -35.09
C ALA A 393 -55.76 0.39 -36.26
N CYS A 394 -56.52 1.14 -37.06
CA CYS A 394 -55.96 1.99 -38.12
C CYS A 394 -55.02 3.07 -37.56
N PHE A 395 -55.35 3.68 -36.43
CA PHE A 395 -54.51 4.71 -35.79
C PHE A 395 -53.22 4.13 -35.19
N THR A 396 -53.28 2.95 -34.55
CA THR A 396 -52.08 2.27 -34.04
C THR A 396 -51.19 1.74 -35.15
N ILE A 397 -51.75 1.23 -36.26
CA ILE A 397 -50.98 0.88 -37.48
C ILE A 397 -50.33 2.12 -38.10
N PHE A 398 -51.04 3.27 -38.16
CA PHE A 398 -50.47 4.52 -38.64
C PHE A 398 -49.27 4.97 -37.78
N LEU A 399 -49.38 4.93 -36.44
CA LEU A 399 -48.26 5.26 -35.55
C LEU A 399 -47.07 4.31 -35.75
N LEU A 400 -47.31 3.00 -35.89
CA LEU A 400 -46.25 2.00 -36.10
C LEU A 400 -45.56 2.09 -37.48
N LEU A 401 -46.23 2.66 -38.49
CA LEU A 401 -45.66 2.87 -39.82
C LEU A 401 -44.91 4.20 -39.96
N PHE A 402 -45.36 5.26 -39.28
CA PHE A 402 -44.78 6.61 -39.42
C PHE A 402 -43.84 7.04 -38.27
N TYR A 403 -43.81 6.34 -37.14
CA TYR A 403 -42.93 6.63 -36.00
C TYR A 403 -42.17 5.38 -35.50
N PRO A 404 -41.06 5.00 -36.15
CA PRO A 404 -40.36 3.72 -35.88
C PRO A 404 -39.76 3.60 -34.48
N GLU A 405 -39.55 4.71 -33.76
CA GLU A 405 -38.97 4.73 -32.40
C GLU A 405 -39.85 4.00 -31.36
N TYR A 406 -41.17 3.93 -31.56
CA TYR A 406 -42.10 3.31 -30.61
C TYR A 406 -42.10 1.77 -30.63
N ARG A 407 -41.32 1.15 -31.51
CA ARG A 407 -41.29 -0.32 -31.67
C ARG A 407 -40.50 -1.07 -30.56
N ALA A 408 -39.84 -0.35 -29.66
CA ALA A 408 -38.78 -0.91 -28.79
C ALA A 408 -39.09 -0.97 -27.27
N ASN A 409 -40.16 -0.33 -26.78
CA ASN A 409 -40.36 -0.11 -25.33
C ASN A 409 -41.66 -0.74 -24.77
N SER A 410 -41.78 -2.07 -24.88
CA SER A 410 -42.91 -2.79 -24.26
C SER A 410 -42.60 -4.23 -23.85
N PHE A 411 -41.58 -4.47 -23.02
CA PHE A 411 -41.59 -5.59 -22.05
C PHE A 411 -40.55 -5.35 -20.94
N GLN A 412 -41.01 -5.05 -19.72
CA GLN A 412 -40.19 -5.13 -18.50
C GLN A 412 -40.78 -6.21 -17.59
N ILE A 413 -40.02 -7.28 -17.38
CA ILE A 413 -40.15 -8.17 -16.23
C ILE A 413 -38.75 -8.30 -15.63
N ALA A 414 -38.63 -8.13 -14.32
CA ALA A 414 -37.34 -8.13 -13.64
C ALA A 414 -36.90 -9.56 -13.27
N SER A 415 -35.69 -9.93 -13.69
CA SER A 415 -34.94 -11.05 -13.09
C SER A 415 -33.43 -10.80 -13.20
N TYR A 416 -32.68 -11.32 -12.23
CA TYR A 416 -31.21 -11.26 -12.21
C TYR A 416 -30.62 -12.19 -13.29
N ARG A 417 -29.81 -11.65 -14.22
CA ARG A 417 -28.43 -12.11 -14.57
C ARG A 417 -27.89 -11.42 -15.83
N THR A 418 -26.56 -11.45 -15.95
CA THR A 418 -25.77 -11.25 -17.19
C THR A 418 -26.14 -10.07 -18.09
N SER A 419 -25.41 -8.96 -17.92
CA SER A 419 -25.35 -7.85 -18.87
C SER A 419 -24.59 -8.25 -20.15
N PHE A 420 -25.23 -9.06 -20.99
CA PHE A 420 -24.78 -9.35 -22.36
C PHE A 420 -25.73 -8.68 -23.35
N LEU A 421 -25.26 -7.59 -23.99
CA LEU A 421 -25.62 -7.07 -25.33
C LEU A 421 -25.12 -5.60 -25.45
N PRO A 422 -24.70 -5.12 -26.63
CA PRO A 422 -24.64 -5.80 -27.93
C PRO A 422 -23.26 -5.71 -28.64
N MET A 423 -22.75 -6.85 -29.14
CA MET A 423 -21.53 -6.94 -29.98
C MET A 423 -21.62 -6.21 -31.35
N THR A 424 -22.68 -5.43 -31.61
CA THR A 424 -23.00 -4.90 -32.95
C THR A 424 -22.26 -3.61 -33.30
N ARG A 425 -21.75 -2.84 -32.33
CA ARG A 425 -21.10 -1.54 -32.60
C ARG A 425 -19.74 -1.64 -33.29
N ASN A 426 -18.99 -2.72 -33.09
CA ASN A 426 -17.58 -2.84 -33.48
C ASN A 426 -17.31 -3.99 -34.47
N ARG A 427 -18.30 -4.41 -35.28
CA ARG A 427 -18.18 -5.58 -36.17
C ARG A 427 -16.97 -5.53 -37.11
N LYS A 428 -16.69 -4.36 -37.73
CA LYS A 428 -15.50 -4.13 -38.57
C LYS A 428 -14.17 -4.31 -37.80
N PHE A 429 -14.13 -3.94 -36.53
CA PHE A 429 -12.95 -4.13 -35.69
C PHE A 429 -12.74 -5.61 -35.35
N LEU A 430 -13.82 -6.33 -34.99
CA LEU A 430 -13.76 -7.78 -34.72
C LEU A 430 -13.34 -8.56 -35.99
N GLU A 431 -13.86 -8.19 -37.17
CA GLU A 431 -13.40 -8.71 -38.47
C GLU A 431 -11.90 -8.49 -38.70
N ALA A 432 -11.39 -7.30 -38.36
CA ALA A 432 -9.96 -6.96 -38.50
C ALA A 432 -9.07 -7.66 -37.45
N ALA A 433 -9.58 -7.85 -36.23
CA ALA A 433 -8.89 -8.51 -35.14
C ALA A 433 -8.71 -10.01 -35.42
N GLU A 434 -9.75 -10.67 -35.97
CA GLU A 434 -9.69 -12.05 -36.42
C GLU A 434 -8.70 -12.23 -37.59
N GLN A 435 -8.69 -11.31 -38.57
CA GLN A 435 -7.67 -11.30 -39.64
C GLN A 435 -6.24 -11.17 -39.08
N TRP A 436 -6.03 -10.33 -38.07
CA TRP A 436 -4.73 -10.20 -37.41
C TRP A 436 -4.36 -11.49 -36.67
N LYS A 437 -5.30 -12.09 -35.90
CA LYS A 437 -5.09 -13.34 -35.17
C LYS A 437 -4.70 -14.48 -36.11
N GLN A 438 -5.42 -14.65 -37.22
CA GLN A 438 -5.11 -15.67 -38.24
C GLN A 438 -3.70 -15.47 -38.82
N CYS A 439 -3.35 -14.26 -39.28
CA CYS A 439 -2.01 -13.96 -39.79
C CYS A 439 -0.91 -14.26 -38.77
N PHE A 440 -1.12 -13.89 -37.50
CA PHE A 440 -0.14 -14.06 -36.44
C PHE A 440 0.08 -15.54 -36.09
N THR A 441 -1.01 -16.31 -35.97
CA THR A 441 -0.99 -17.76 -35.68
C THR A 441 -0.35 -18.54 -36.84
N GLU A 442 -0.70 -18.25 -38.09
CA GLU A 442 -0.12 -18.91 -39.26
C GLU A 442 1.36 -18.56 -39.44
N GLY A 443 1.71 -17.28 -39.30
CA GLY A 443 3.08 -16.78 -39.47
C GLY A 443 4.07 -17.37 -38.46
N LEU A 444 3.64 -17.64 -37.21
CA LEU A 444 4.48 -18.25 -36.18
C LEU A 444 4.36 -19.77 -36.07
N ASN A 445 3.45 -20.42 -36.80
CA ASN A 445 3.17 -21.87 -36.70
C ASN A 445 4.44 -22.75 -36.75
N LYS A 446 5.41 -22.42 -37.61
CA LYS A 446 6.71 -23.12 -37.70
C LYS A 446 7.60 -22.90 -36.47
N SER A 447 7.61 -21.67 -35.93
CA SER A 447 8.43 -21.25 -34.79
C SER A 447 7.92 -21.77 -33.44
N ARG A 448 6.64 -22.19 -33.35
CA ARG A 448 6.01 -22.69 -32.09
C ARG A 448 6.71 -23.87 -31.41
N LYS A 449 7.71 -24.49 -32.06
CA LYS A 449 8.43 -25.69 -31.59
C LYS A 449 9.89 -25.47 -31.22
N GLU A 450 10.50 -24.34 -31.61
CA GLU A 450 11.94 -24.11 -31.45
C GLU A 450 12.18 -22.73 -30.80
N PRO A 451 12.73 -22.67 -29.57
CA PRO A 451 12.95 -21.42 -28.84
C PRO A 451 13.73 -20.35 -29.61
N LYS A 452 14.72 -20.76 -30.44
CA LYS A 452 15.56 -19.82 -31.20
C LYS A 452 14.81 -19.24 -32.41
N GLU A 453 13.98 -20.04 -33.08
CA GLU A 453 13.13 -19.58 -34.18
C GLU A 453 11.98 -18.68 -33.69
N MET A 454 11.40 -18.95 -32.52
CA MET A 454 10.38 -18.04 -31.94
C MET A 454 10.98 -16.68 -31.59
N TRP A 455 12.13 -16.67 -30.90
CA TRP A 455 12.87 -15.45 -30.56
C TRP A 455 13.19 -14.63 -31.82
N TYR A 456 13.71 -15.26 -32.88
CA TYR A 456 14.05 -14.55 -34.12
C TYR A 456 12.81 -14.05 -34.90
N TRP A 457 11.83 -14.92 -35.17
CA TRP A 457 10.74 -14.60 -36.11
C TRP A 457 9.59 -13.79 -35.52
N VAL A 458 9.37 -13.78 -34.20
CA VAL A 458 8.26 -13.03 -33.57
C VAL A 458 8.23 -11.56 -34.03
N ARG A 459 9.39 -10.91 -34.09
CA ARG A 459 9.51 -9.52 -34.57
C ARG A 459 9.05 -9.36 -36.02
N HIS A 460 9.38 -10.30 -36.89
CA HIS A 460 9.02 -10.23 -38.29
C HIS A 460 7.51 -10.45 -38.48
N VAL A 461 6.92 -11.42 -37.78
CA VAL A 461 5.48 -11.72 -37.91
C VAL A 461 4.62 -10.61 -37.30
N VAL A 462 4.94 -10.09 -36.12
CA VAL A 462 4.22 -8.95 -35.49
C VAL A 462 4.08 -7.76 -36.45
N ASN A 463 5.22 -7.27 -36.95
CA ASN A 463 5.23 -6.08 -37.81
C ASN A 463 4.62 -6.36 -39.19
N ASN A 464 4.81 -7.57 -39.74
CA ASN A 464 4.19 -7.95 -41.01
C ASN A 464 2.66 -8.03 -40.89
N CYS A 465 2.13 -8.71 -39.86
CA CYS A 465 0.69 -8.87 -39.68
C CYS A 465 -0.02 -7.55 -39.35
N ARG A 466 0.60 -6.63 -38.59
CA ARG A 466 0.09 -5.25 -38.50
C ARG A 466 0.01 -4.60 -39.88
N ASN A 467 1.06 -4.66 -40.68
CA ASN A 467 1.13 -3.95 -41.97
C ASN A 467 0.22 -4.55 -43.06
N GLN A 468 0.04 -5.87 -43.09
CA GLN A 468 -0.77 -6.56 -44.11
C GLN A 468 -2.27 -6.58 -43.79
N THR A 469 -2.65 -6.52 -42.51
CA THR A 469 -4.05 -6.48 -42.10
C THR A 469 -4.53 -5.03 -41.92
N ALA A 470 -5.82 -4.87 -41.63
CA ALA A 470 -6.38 -3.54 -41.39
C ALA A 470 -5.83 -2.88 -40.11
N PHE A 471 -5.07 -3.58 -39.25
CA PHE A 471 -4.40 -3.06 -38.04
C PHE A 471 -3.30 -2.02 -38.35
N SER A 472 -2.86 -1.96 -39.61
CA SER A 472 -2.06 -0.87 -40.18
C SER A 472 -2.71 0.52 -40.00
N LYS A 473 -4.04 0.59 -39.90
CA LYS A 473 -4.82 1.82 -39.68
C LYS A 473 -4.83 2.30 -38.23
N ILE A 474 -4.37 1.50 -37.26
CA ILE A 474 -4.30 1.92 -35.86
C ILE A 474 -3.15 2.92 -35.73
N GLU A 475 -3.49 4.17 -35.46
CA GLU A 475 -2.55 5.26 -35.21
C GLU A 475 -1.86 5.03 -33.86
N LEU A 476 -0.53 4.94 -33.88
CA LEU A 476 0.30 4.69 -32.71
C LEU A 476 1.14 5.93 -32.42
N THR A 477 1.02 6.49 -31.22
CA THR A 477 1.98 7.52 -30.77
C THR A 477 3.13 6.84 -30.06
N GLY A 478 4.33 6.97 -30.60
CA GLY A 478 5.57 6.55 -29.95
C GLY A 478 6.20 7.70 -29.17
N VAL A 479 6.43 7.52 -27.87
CA VAL A 479 7.18 8.45 -27.02
C VAL A 479 8.61 7.93 -26.85
N LYS A 480 9.59 8.80 -27.13
CA LYS A 480 11.01 8.44 -27.05
C LYS A 480 11.57 8.60 -25.64
N ASN A 481 11.90 7.47 -25.00
CA ASN A 481 12.82 7.41 -23.85
C ASN A 481 14.30 7.51 -24.30
N LYS A 482 15.24 7.55 -23.36
CA LYS A 482 16.69 7.67 -23.60
C LYS A 482 17.24 6.58 -24.50
N ASP A 483 16.78 5.36 -24.30
CA ASP A 483 17.19 4.12 -24.96
C ASP A 483 16.08 3.51 -25.84
N GLU A 484 14.80 3.79 -25.55
CA GLU A 484 13.68 3.14 -26.23
C GLU A 484 12.51 4.02 -26.72
N MET A 485 11.44 3.36 -27.19
CA MET A 485 10.20 3.96 -27.68
C MET A 485 9.01 3.21 -27.06
N LYS A 486 8.34 3.79 -26.05
CA LYS A 486 7.04 3.29 -25.56
C LYS A 486 5.93 3.76 -26.51
N TYR A 487 4.96 2.91 -26.81
CA TYR A 487 3.87 3.17 -27.77
C TYR A 487 2.50 3.19 -27.09
N HIS A 488 1.61 4.03 -27.61
CA HIS A 488 0.29 4.24 -27.03
C HIS A 488 -0.78 4.45 -28.12
N VAL A 489 -1.93 3.81 -27.94
CA VAL A 489 -3.18 4.15 -28.63
C VAL A 489 -3.95 5.10 -27.72
N TYR A 490 -4.16 6.34 -28.17
CA TYR A 490 -4.95 7.32 -27.41
C TYR A 490 -6.44 7.09 -27.63
N SER A 491 -7.20 7.16 -26.55
CA SER A 491 -8.67 7.21 -26.56
C SER A 491 -9.12 8.65 -26.86
N THR A 492 -10.25 8.83 -27.56
CA THR A 492 -10.96 10.13 -27.59
C THR A 492 -11.95 10.30 -26.43
N SER A 493 -11.98 9.35 -25.50
CA SER A 493 -12.76 9.42 -24.26
C SER A 493 -12.29 10.59 -23.39
N LYS A 494 -13.22 11.07 -22.56
CA LYS A 494 -12.96 12.09 -21.53
C LYS A 494 -12.86 11.51 -20.13
N GLU A 495 -13.06 10.20 -19.99
CA GLU A 495 -12.96 9.52 -18.70
C GLU A 495 -11.49 9.37 -18.28
N PRO A 496 -11.16 9.58 -16.99
CA PRO A 496 -9.82 9.36 -16.45
C PRO A 496 -9.28 7.96 -16.71
N SER A 497 -8.06 7.86 -17.26
CA SER A 497 -7.36 6.59 -17.46
C SER A 497 -6.57 6.15 -16.22
N VAL A 498 -6.30 4.85 -16.11
CA VAL A 498 -5.39 4.24 -15.14
C VAL A 498 -4.10 3.80 -15.83
N VAL A 499 -2.96 4.35 -15.39
CA VAL A 499 -1.61 4.03 -15.87
C VAL A 499 -0.83 3.36 -14.73
N VAL A 500 -0.23 2.21 -15.01
CA VAL A 500 0.63 1.46 -14.08
C VAL A 500 2.00 1.22 -14.73
N THR A 501 3.08 1.66 -14.08
CA THR A 501 4.47 1.36 -14.48
C THR A 501 5.15 0.43 -13.47
N LEU A 502 5.83 -0.61 -13.93
CA LEU A 502 6.65 -1.51 -13.12
C LEU A 502 8.08 -1.47 -13.65
N GLY A 503 9.05 -1.13 -12.81
CA GLY A 503 10.38 -0.76 -13.26
C GLY A 503 10.32 0.61 -13.93
N ILE A 504 10.76 1.65 -13.23
CA ILE A 504 10.69 3.03 -13.74
C ILE A 504 12.02 3.42 -14.38
N GLY A 505 13.11 2.84 -13.87
CA GLY A 505 14.47 3.23 -14.24
C GLY A 505 14.69 4.73 -14.03
N LEU A 506 15.59 5.31 -14.83
CA LEU A 506 15.96 6.71 -14.75
C LEU A 506 15.31 7.58 -15.84
N ASP A 507 14.16 7.17 -16.41
CA ASP A 507 13.48 7.92 -17.48
C ASP A 507 11.95 7.77 -17.52
N VAL A 508 11.26 8.65 -16.79
CA VAL A 508 9.79 8.75 -16.69
C VAL A 508 9.10 9.47 -17.86
N LYS A 509 9.80 9.69 -18.98
CA LYS A 509 9.38 10.64 -20.01
C LYS A 509 8.13 10.17 -20.78
N ALA A 510 7.92 8.86 -20.90
CA ALA A 510 6.67 8.31 -21.42
C ALA A 510 5.49 8.69 -20.52
N GLU A 511 5.64 8.51 -19.20
CA GLU A 511 4.64 8.79 -18.19
C GLU A 511 4.36 10.29 -18.02
N GLU A 512 5.38 11.15 -18.09
CA GLU A 512 5.21 12.60 -18.20
C GLU A 512 4.39 12.98 -19.43
N THR A 513 4.71 12.38 -20.57
CA THR A 513 4.02 12.66 -21.85
C THR A 513 2.55 12.21 -21.77
N LEU A 514 2.29 11.00 -21.26
CA LEU A 514 0.95 10.51 -20.99
C LEU A 514 0.16 11.44 -20.05
N LYS A 515 0.79 11.97 -18.99
CA LYS A 515 0.13 12.89 -18.05
C LYS A 515 -0.30 14.22 -18.67
N HIS A 516 0.29 14.61 -19.81
CA HIS A 516 -0.14 15.79 -20.58
C HIS A 516 -1.23 15.49 -21.62
N PHE A 517 -1.32 14.26 -22.14
CA PHE A 517 -2.29 13.89 -23.19
C PHE A 517 -3.56 13.21 -22.67
N LEU A 518 -3.50 12.50 -21.54
CA LEU A 518 -4.66 11.79 -20.98
C LEU A 518 -5.63 12.74 -20.24
N PRO A 519 -6.93 12.38 -20.11
CA PRO A 519 -7.93 13.24 -19.49
C PRO A 519 -7.60 13.66 -18.06
N TYR A 520 -8.00 14.87 -17.67
CA TYR A 520 -7.75 15.38 -16.32
C TYR A 520 -8.36 14.46 -15.26
N GLY A 521 -7.56 14.14 -14.23
CA GLY A 521 -7.92 13.15 -13.21
C GLY A 521 -7.41 11.74 -13.49
N SER A 522 -6.79 11.48 -14.65
CA SER A 522 -6.09 10.21 -14.93
C SER A 522 -5.03 9.93 -13.86
N ARG A 523 -4.91 8.67 -13.46
CA ARG A 523 -4.16 8.22 -12.28
C ARG A 523 -2.95 7.41 -12.71
N PHE A 524 -1.83 7.70 -12.08
CA PHE A 524 -0.53 7.10 -12.35
C PHE A 524 -0.05 6.42 -11.08
N PHE A 525 0.34 5.16 -11.19
CA PHE A 525 0.88 4.34 -10.10
C PHE A 525 2.14 3.66 -10.60
N ALA A 526 3.18 3.56 -9.78
CA ALA A 526 4.36 2.80 -10.16
C ALA A 526 5.10 2.18 -8.99
N ALA A 527 5.74 1.04 -9.25
CA ALA A 527 6.55 0.31 -8.28
C ALA A 527 7.96 0.08 -8.82
N ASP A 528 8.96 0.36 -7.98
CA ASP A 528 10.38 0.14 -8.24
C ASP A 528 11.11 -0.04 -6.89
N PRO A 529 12.03 -1.00 -6.73
CA PRO A 529 12.82 -1.14 -5.50
C PRO A 529 13.72 0.07 -5.18
N ILE A 530 13.92 1.02 -6.11
CA ILE A 530 14.75 2.22 -5.91
C ILE A 530 13.91 3.50 -5.82
N TYR A 531 13.89 4.10 -4.62
CA TYR A 531 13.32 5.44 -4.42
C TYR A 531 14.20 6.55 -5.02
N LYS A 532 15.50 6.56 -4.69
CA LYS A 532 16.42 7.65 -5.07
C LYS A 532 16.81 7.56 -6.55
N GLY A 533 16.52 8.59 -7.33
CA GLY A 533 16.50 8.55 -8.78
C GLY A 533 15.09 8.23 -9.31
N ASN A 534 14.70 6.96 -9.29
CA ASN A 534 13.53 6.47 -10.01
C ASN A 534 12.21 7.00 -9.39
N GLY A 535 12.01 6.83 -8.07
CA GLY A 535 10.86 7.34 -7.34
C GLY A 535 10.81 8.87 -7.27
N GLU A 536 11.94 9.53 -7.05
CA GLU A 536 12.08 11.01 -7.06
C GLU A 536 11.63 11.64 -8.39
N LEU A 537 11.79 10.92 -9.52
CA LEU A 537 11.31 11.33 -10.83
C LEU A 537 9.81 11.05 -11.04
N PHE A 538 9.23 10.02 -10.39
CA PHE A 538 7.84 9.62 -10.59
C PHE A 538 6.84 10.29 -9.64
N GLU A 539 7.22 10.69 -8.43
CA GLU A 539 6.31 11.37 -7.49
C GLU A 539 5.59 12.63 -8.04
N PRO A 540 6.18 13.46 -8.93
CA PRO A 540 5.47 14.55 -9.61
C PRO A 540 4.37 14.06 -10.57
N ILE A 541 4.45 12.81 -11.02
CA ILE A 541 3.54 12.17 -11.97
C ILE A 541 2.41 11.44 -11.24
N GLY A 542 2.74 10.59 -10.26
CA GLY A 542 1.78 9.71 -9.61
C GLY A 542 2.22 9.14 -8.26
N SER A 543 1.54 8.08 -7.83
CA SER A 543 1.84 7.34 -6.59
C SER A 543 2.99 6.37 -6.81
N PHE A 544 4.11 6.60 -6.13
CA PHE A 544 5.28 5.71 -6.14
C PHE A 544 5.26 4.70 -4.98
N PHE A 545 5.79 3.50 -5.20
CA PHE A 545 5.89 2.43 -4.20
C PHE A 545 7.30 1.77 -4.21
N PRO A 546 8.05 1.76 -3.09
CA PRO A 546 9.46 1.39 -3.04
C PRO A 546 9.70 -0.13 -2.88
N PHE A 547 9.12 -0.95 -3.75
CA PHE A 547 9.28 -2.41 -3.72
C PHE A 547 9.27 -3.01 -5.14
N ALA A 548 9.78 -4.24 -5.27
CA ALA A 548 9.67 -4.99 -6.51
C ALA A 548 8.28 -5.65 -6.63
N VAL A 549 7.83 -5.88 -7.87
CA VAL A 549 6.57 -6.56 -8.17
C VAL A 549 6.83 -7.73 -9.11
N GLY A 550 6.20 -8.87 -8.85
CA GLY A 550 6.40 -10.11 -9.60
C GLY A 550 5.20 -11.05 -9.51
N LYS A 551 5.44 -12.36 -9.67
CA LYS A 551 4.40 -13.39 -9.63
C LYS A 551 3.98 -13.79 -8.21
N GLU A 552 4.93 -13.82 -7.27
CA GLU A 552 4.76 -14.43 -5.94
C GLU A 552 5.35 -13.51 -4.86
N ILE A 553 4.72 -13.44 -3.68
CA ILE A 553 5.24 -12.62 -2.57
C ILE A 553 6.44 -13.34 -1.94
N THR A 554 7.62 -12.74 -2.02
CA THR A 554 8.88 -13.38 -1.61
C THR A 554 9.96 -12.36 -1.25
N VAL A 555 11.05 -12.83 -0.64
CA VAL A 555 12.26 -12.02 -0.40
C VAL A 555 13.39 -12.63 -1.22
N SER A 556 13.79 -11.95 -2.30
CA SER A 556 14.72 -12.50 -3.28
C SER A 556 15.59 -11.40 -3.92
N ASN A 557 16.60 -11.80 -4.71
CA ASN A 557 17.46 -10.86 -5.40
C ASN A 557 16.70 -10.19 -6.57
N ALA A 558 16.44 -8.89 -6.45
CA ALA A 558 16.12 -8.04 -7.58
C ALA A 558 17.43 -7.56 -8.23
N LEU A 559 17.49 -7.53 -9.57
CA LEU A 559 18.57 -6.86 -10.30
C LEU A 559 18.23 -5.37 -10.38
N VAL A 560 19.14 -4.52 -9.90
CA VAL A 560 18.85 -3.10 -9.64
C VAL A 560 19.98 -2.21 -10.16
N LEU A 561 19.64 -1.18 -10.93
CA LEU A 561 20.59 -0.21 -11.46
C LEU A 561 20.97 0.83 -10.39
N LYS A 562 22.16 0.70 -9.80
CA LYS A 562 22.71 1.65 -8.82
C LYS A 562 24.07 2.17 -9.28
N ASP A 563 24.31 3.48 -9.22
CA ASP A 563 25.58 4.12 -9.61
C ASP A 563 26.05 3.72 -11.03
N LYS A 564 25.08 3.57 -11.95
CA LYS A 564 25.24 3.09 -13.34
C LYS A 564 25.76 1.64 -13.48
N LYS A 565 25.60 0.80 -12.45
CA LYS A 565 25.87 -0.65 -12.50
C LYS A 565 24.66 -1.42 -12.00
N TYR A 566 24.34 -2.51 -12.68
CA TYR A 566 23.38 -3.47 -12.17
C TYR A 566 24.00 -4.25 -11.01
N ILE A 567 23.31 -4.28 -9.88
CA ILE A 567 23.67 -5.04 -8.68
C ILE A 567 22.48 -5.88 -8.24
N ASN A 568 22.74 -7.06 -7.66
CA ASN A 568 21.70 -7.84 -7.00
C ASN A 568 21.48 -7.28 -5.59
N LEU A 569 20.24 -6.94 -5.27
CA LEU A 569 19.80 -6.55 -3.93
C LEU A 569 18.70 -7.48 -3.46
N VAL A 570 18.84 -8.02 -2.24
CA VAL A 570 17.76 -8.77 -1.59
C VAL A 570 16.68 -7.79 -1.17
N MET A 571 15.52 -7.88 -1.83
CA MET A 571 14.39 -6.97 -1.64
C MET A 571 13.09 -7.78 -1.41
N PRO A 572 12.07 -7.20 -0.76
CA PRO A 572 10.72 -7.74 -0.81
C PRO A 572 10.13 -7.56 -2.22
N HIS A 573 9.55 -8.64 -2.74
CA HIS A 573 8.72 -8.67 -3.93
C HIS A 573 7.27 -8.87 -3.51
N ILE A 574 6.34 -8.12 -4.09
CA ILE A 574 4.89 -8.31 -3.95
C ILE A 574 4.36 -8.98 -5.22
N ASP A 575 3.38 -9.88 -5.10
CA ASP A 575 2.70 -10.39 -6.28
C ASP A 575 1.86 -9.28 -6.95
N ILE A 576 1.77 -9.34 -8.28
CA ILE A 576 1.08 -8.34 -9.11
C ILE A 576 -0.43 -8.22 -8.77
N ILE A 577 -1.06 -9.29 -8.30
CA ILE A 577 -2.49 -9.27 -7.93
C ILE A 577 -2.69 -8.50 -6.62
N THR A 578 -1.85 -8.71 -5.62
CA THR A 578 -1.83 -7.92 -4.37
C THR A 578 -1.47 -6.47 -4.65
N PHE A 579 -0.50 -6.19 -5.52
CA PHE A 579 -0.18 -4.82 -5.92
C PHE A 579 -1.39 -4.10 -6.52
N VAL A 580 -2.03 -4.70 -7.53
CA VAL A 580 -3.18 -4.10 -8.21
C VAL A 580 -4.39 -3.99 -7.27
N THR A 581 -4.73 -5.05 -6.53
CA THR A 581 -5.94 -5.06 -5.67
C THR A 581 -5.81 -4.29 -4.36
N LYS A 582 -4.60 -4.12 -3.81
CA LYS A 582 -4.38 -3.46 -2.50
C LYS A 582 -3.74 -2.09 -2.56
N PHE A 583 -2.88 -1.82 -3.55
CA PHE A 583 -2.13 -0.56 -3.66
C PHE A 583 -2.70 0.35 -4.76
N VAL A 584 -2.87 -0.17 -5.98
CA VAL A 584 -3.52 0.56 -7.09
C VAL A 584 -5.02 0.72 -6.83
N LYS A 585 -5.67 -0.36 -6.35
CA LYS A 585 -7.10 -0.49 -6.03
C LYS A 585 -8.06 -0.36 -7.23
N GLU A 586 -7.56 -0.58 -8.44
CA GLU A 586 -8.34 -0.50 -9.69
C GLU A 586 -8.42 -1.86 -10.39
N SER A 587 -9.59 -2.19 -10.92
CA SER A 587 -9.84 -3.42 -11.70
C SER A 587 -9.59 -3.26 -13.20
N THR A 588 -9.30 -2.06 -13.69
CA THR A 588 -8.95 -1.80 -15.09
C THR A 588 -7.70 -0.93 -15.16
N ILE A 589 -6.73 -1.40 -15.93
CA ILE A 589 -5.47 -0.73 -16.24
C ILE A 589 -5.53 -0.38 -17.72
N ASP A 590 -5.82 0.89 -18.03
CA ASP A 590 -5.84 1.36 -19.42
C ASP A 590 -4.45 1.22 -20.05
N GLN A 591 -3.38 1.53 -19.32
CA GLN A 591 -2.00 1.41 -19.81
C GLN A 591 -1.09 0.75 -18.78
N PHE A 592 -0.43 -0.34 -19.18
CA PHE A 592 0.53 -1.08 -18.38
C PHE A 592 1.92 -0.95 -19.03
N LEU A 593 2.91 -0.49 -18.28
CA LEU A 593 4.29 -0.28 -18.75
C LEU A 593 5.20 -1.17 -17.90
N MET A 594 5.77 -2.22 -18.48
CA MET A 594 6.65 -3.17 -17.78
C MET A 594 8.08 -3.08 -18.31
N ASP A 595 8.99 -2.65 -17.46
CA ASP A 595 10.39 -2.36 -17.76
C ASP A 595 11.25 -2.90 -16.59
N ASN A 596 10.94 -4.12 -16.14
CA ASN A 596 11.67 -4.83 -15.11
C ASN A 596 12.72 -5.77 -15.76
N GLU A 597 13.73 -6.17 -14.99
CA GLU A 597 14.81 -7.05 -15.47
C GLU A 597 14.49 -8.55 -15.28
N GLY A 598 13.24 -8.99 -15.51
CA GLY A 598 12.87 -10.42 -15.42
C GLY A 598 11.41 -10.80 -15.10
N PRO A 599 10.68 -10.12 -14.19
CA PRO A 599 9.30 -10.44 -13.83
C PRO A 599 8.29 -10.59 -14.99
N GLU A 600 8.55 -9.96 -16.14
CA GLU A 600 7.77 -10.02 -17.39
C GLU A 600 7.47 -11.46 -17.80
N TYR A 601 8.47 -12.34 -17.67
CA TYR A 601 8.37 -13.74 -18.07
C TYR A 601 7.30 -14.50 -17.29
N ASP A 602 7.04 -14.08 -16.05
CA ASP A 602 6.09 -14.73 -15.17
C ASP A 602 4.75 -13.95 -15.11
N ILE A 603 4.73 -12.63 -15.35
CA ILE A 603 3.52 -11.79 -15.36
C ILE A 603 2.68 -11.94 -16.65
N ILE A 604 3.30 -11.99 -17.83
CA ILE A 604 2.54 -12.04 -19.11
C ILE A 604 1.59 -13.27 -19.19
N PRO A 605 1.98 -14.49 -18.77
CA PRO A 605 1.05 -15.63 -18.67
C PRO A 605 -0.16 -15.39 -17.76
N MET A 606 -0.01 -14.64 -16.66
CA MET A 606 -1.09 -14.36 -15.70
C MET A 606 -2.23 -13.52 -16.30
N MET A 607 -2.00 -12.88 -17.44
CA MET A 607 -2.96 -12.04 -18.18
C MET A 607 -3.86 -12.85 -19.14
N ALA A 608 -3.59 -14.15 -19.34
CA ALA A 608 -4.34 -15.02 -20.24
C ALA A 608 -5.75 -15.38 -19.71
N ARG A 609 -6.62 -15.89 -20.60
CA ARG A 609 -8.00 -16.26 -20.25
C ARG A 609 -8.08 -17.30 -19.13
N GLY A 610 -8.77 -16.96 -18.06
CA GLY A 610 -8.93 -17.79 -16.87
C GLY A 610 -7.71 -17.83 -15.93
N ALA A 611 -6.64 -17.11 -16.24
CA ALA A 611 -5.47 -16.97 -15.39
C ALA A 611 -5.70 -15.96 -14.24
N GLU A 612 -4.67 -15.66 -13.46
CA GLU A 612 -4.76 -14.94 -12.18
C GLU A 612 -5.37 -13.54 -12.31
N PHE A 613 -5.16 -12.82 -13.41
CA PHE A 613 -5.81 -11.52 -13.66
C PHE A 613 -7.34 -11.68 -13.81
N ASP A 614 -7.79 -12.62 -14.65
CA ASP A 614 -9.21 -12.91 -14.85
C ASP A 614 -9.89 -13.34 -13.54
N GLN A 615 -9.22 -14.21 -12.77
CA GLN A 615 -9.71 -14.72 -11.48
C GLN A 615 -9.94 -13.61 -10.45
N ASN A 616 -9.20 -12.50 -10.56
CA ASN A 616 -9.30 -11.33 -9.68
C ASN A 616 -10.03 -10.14 -10.33
N GLY A 617 -10.59 -10.32 -11.53
CA GLY A 617 -11.33 -9.29 -12.27
C GLY A 617 -10.46 -8.13 -12.76
N ILE A 618 -9.16 -8.33 -12.96
CA ILE A 618 -8.22 -7.32 -13.43
C ILE A 618 -8.15 -7.35 -14.96
N VAL A 619 -8.38 -6.20 -15.59
CA VAL A 619 -8.36 -6.01 -17.04
C VAL A 619 -7.17 -5.11 -17.42
N VAL A 620 -6.32 -5.56 -18.34
CA VAL A 620 -5.31 -4.70 -19.00
C VAL A 620 -5.78 -4.42 -20.43
N CYS A 621 -5.77 -3.15 -20.85
CA CYS A 621 -6.22 -2.76 -22.19
C CYS A 621 -5.09 -2.57 -23.21
N GLN A 622 -3.97 -1.94 -22.83
CA GLN A 622 -2.76 -1.88 -23.67
C GLN A 622 -1.50 -1.98 -22.81
N CYS A 623 -0.48 -2.66 -23.32
CA CYS A 623 0.74 -2.97 -22.60
C CYS A 623 1.98 -2.64 -23.44
N ASN A 624 2.97 -1.98 -22.84
CA ASN A 624 4.35 -1.99 -23.30
C ASN A 624 5.16 -2.94 -22.41
N THR A 625 6.07 -3.72 -22.99
CA THR A 625 6.97 -4.59 -22.22
C THR A 625 8.31 -4.77 -22.91
N GLU A 626 9.40 -4.75 -22.14
CA GLU A 626 10.72 -5.19 -22.59
C GLU A 626 11.03 -6.61 -22.08
N VAL A 627 11.20 -7.55 -23.00
CA VAL A 627 11.64 -8.92 -22.72
C VAL A 627 13.15 -8.99 -22.94
N HIS A 628 13.89 -9.03 -21.84
CA HIS A 628 15.35 -8.91 -21.82
C HIS A 628 16.07 -10.11 -22.44
N THR A 629 17.30 -9.91 -22.91
CA THR A 629 18.02 -10.94 -23.69
C THR A 629 18.10 -12.28 -22.96
N ALA A 630 17.83 -13.33 -23.72
CA ALA A 630 17.64 -14.66 -23.19
C ALA A 630 18.84 -15.58 -23.46
N ASP A 631 19.36 -16.21 -22.41
CA ASP A 631 20.04 -17.49 -22.50
C ASP A 631 19.08 -18.59 -23.04
N ASP A 632 19.58 -19.80 -23.26
CA ASP A 632 18.76 -20.86 -23.85
C ASP A 632 17.68 -21.45 -22.91
N GLU A 633 17.58 -21.01 -21.66
CA GLU A 633 16.46 -21.30 -20.73
C GLU A 633 15.40 -20.19 -20.77
N ARG A 634 15.81 -18.93 -20.67
CA ARG A 634 14.92 -17.77 -20.88
C ARG A 634 14.23 -17.82 -22.26
N LYS A 635 14.88 -18.38 -23.30
CA LYS A 635 14.23 -18.62 -24.61
C LYS A 635 13.15 -19.70 -24.56
N ARG A 636 13.28 -20.72 -23.71
CA ARG A 636 12.23 -21.75 -23.49
C ARG A 636 11.01 -21.12 -22.80
N LYS A 637 11.23 -20.36 -21.71
CA LYS A 637 10.16 -19.54 -21.11
C LYS A 637 9.50 -18.62 -22.14
N PHE A 638 10.27 -17.93 -22.98
CA PHE A 638 9.73 -17.08 -24.05
C PHE A 638 8.85 -17.85 -25.05
N LEU A 639 9.27 -19.05 -25.45
CA LEU A 639 8.48 -19.91 -26.34
C LEU A 639 7.14 -20.31 -25.69
N GLU A 640 7.15 -20.65 -24.40
CA GLU A 640 5.95 -21.01 -23.64
C GLU A 640 4.98 -19.82 -23.56
N ILE A 641 5.46 -18.64 -23.15
CA ILE A 641 4.67 -17.40 -23.09
C ILE A 641 4.05 -17.07 -24.45
N MET A 642 4.86 -17.05 -25.51
CA MET A 642 4.37 -16.72 -26.85
C MET A 642 3.38 -17.77 -27.37
N ASN A 643 3.55 -19.04 -27.04
CA ASN A 643 2.57 -20.08 -27.38
C ASN A 643 1.24 -19.86 -26.63
N THR A 644 1.27 -19.56 -25.32
CA THR A 644 0.07 -19.20 -24.55
C THR A 644 -0.66 -18.00 -25.16
N VAL A 645 0.07 -16.94 -25.51
CA VAL A 645 -0.47 -15.74 -26.17
C VAL A 645 -1.11 -16.05 -27.54
N ILE A 646 -0.51 -16.94 -28.34
CA ILE A 646 -1.05 -17.33 -29.66
C ILE A 646 -2.37 -18.11 -29.52
N ASP A 647 -2.44 -19.07 -28.60
CA ASP A 647 -3.64 -19.91 -28.44
C ASP A 647 -4.81 -19.15 -27.79
N ASP A 648 -4.50 -18.34 -26.77
CA ASP A 648 -5.47 -17.44 -26.13
C ASP A 648 -5.97 -16.36 -27.12
N GLY A 649 -5.04 -15.62 -27.72
CA GLY A 649 -5.28 -14.57 -28.72
C GLY A 649 -6.24 -13.46 -28.29
N ARG A 650 -6.34 -13.14 -26.99
CA ARG A 650 -6.98 -11.93 -26.45
C ARG A 650 -6.19 -10.66 -26.78
N TYR A 651 -4.86 -10.79 -26.89
CA TYR A 651 -3.94 -9.68 -27.08
C TYR A 651 -3.33 -9.69 -28.48
N ALA A 652 -3.44 -8.56 -29.18
CA ALA A 652 -2.84 -8.36 -30.49
C ALA A 652 -1.58 -7.51 -30.39
N PHE A 653 -0.46 -8.07 -30.88
CA PHE A 653 0.84 -7.43 -30.85
C PHE A 653 0.96 -6.51 -32.08
N LEU A 654 1.07 -5.21 -31.82
CA LEU A 654 1.09 -4.18 -32.86
C LEU A 654 2.52 -3.76 -33.24
N VAL A 655 3.45 -3.86 -32.29
CA VAL A 655 4.84 -3.44 -32.47
C VAL A 655 5.77 -4.50 -31.88
N SER A 656 6.87 -4.77 -32.59
CA SER A 656 8.02 -5.45 -32.00
C SER A 656 9.32 -4.84 -32.50
N TYR A 657 10.08 -4.22 -31.60
CA TYR A 657 11.47 -3.84 -31.84
C TYR A 657 12.39 -4.86 -31.18
N ALA A 658 13.48 -5.21 -31.86
CA ALA A 658 14.52 -6.05 -31.30
C ALA A 658 15.88 -5.54 -31.76
N THR A 659 16.79 -5.43 -30.80
CA THR A 659 18.21 -5.11 -31.01
C THR A 659 19.04 -6.18 -30.33
N VAL A 660 18.87 -6.26 -29.00
CA VAL A 660 19.44 -7.25 -28.08
C VAL A 660 18.33 -7.78 -27.16
N HIS A 661 17.37 -6.92 -26.80
CA HIS A 661 16.15 -7.22 -26.04
C HIS A 661 14.93 -7.05 -26.98
N HIS A 662 13.79 -7.69 -26.70
CA HIS A 662 12.55 -7.47 -27.45
C HIS A 662 11.64 -6.46 -26.73
N ARG A 663 11.32 -5.36 -27.40
CA ARG A 663 10.32 -4.39 -26.93
C ARG A 663 9.02 -4.60 -27.69
N PHE A 664 7.94 -4.91 -26.97
CA PHE A 664 6.62 -5.18 -27.53
C PHE A 664 5.61 -4.12 -27.09
N PHE A 665 4.69 -3.77 -27.99
CA PHE A 665 3.45 -3.09 -27.65
C PHE A 665 2.26 -3.89 -28.17
N PHE A 666 1.30 -4.18 -27.29
CA PHE A 666 0.13 -5.01 -27.59
C PHE A 666 -1.14 -4.48 -26.92
N ILE A 667 -2.29 -4.77 -27.54
CA ILE A 667 -3.61 -4.28 -27.11
C ILE A 667 -4.60 -5.44 -26.90
N ASN A 668 -5.56 -5.27 -26.00
CA ASN A 668 -6.63 -6.23 -25.73
C ASN A 668 -7.75 -6.07 -26.79
N ILE A 669 -7.91 -7.06 -27.65
CA ILE A 669 -8.83 -7.04 -28.80
C ILE A 669 -10.19 -7.67 -28.52
N GLU A 670 -10.41 -8.21 -27.31
CA GLU A 670 -11.61 -8.96 -26.95
C GLU A 670 -12.43 -8.28 -25.84
N HIS A 671 -11.79 -7.72 -24.81
CA HIS A 671 -12.51 -7.26 -23.63
C HIS A 671 -13.32 -5.98 -23.91
N PRO A 672 -14.65 -5.96 -23.64
CA PRO A 672 -15.52 -4.86 -24.07
C PRO A 672 -15.06 -3.46 -23.66
N ILE A 673 -14.57 -3.27 -22.43
CA ILE A 673 -14.10 -1.94 -21.96
C ILE A 673 -12.96 -1.42 -22.84
N CYS A 674 -12.01 -2.27 -23.21
CA CYS A 674 -10.85 -1.89 -24.03
C CYS A 674 -11.25 -1.62 -25.48
N VAL A 675 -12.19 -2.42 -25.99
CA VAL A 675 -12.75 -2.33 -27.35
C VAL A 675 -13.72 -1.14 -27.50
N GLU A 676 -14.39 -0.71 -26.44
CA GLU A 676 -15.36 0.39 -26.46
C GLU A 676 -14.78 1.75 -26.04
N ASN A 677 -13.65 1.82 -25.32
CA ASN A 677 -12.96 3.06 -24.92
C ASN A 677 -12.22 3.77 -26.09
N ASP A 678 -12.91 3.98 -27.22
CA ASP A 678 -12.49 4.65 -28.46
C ASP A 678 -11.22 4.12 -29.18
N GLN A 679 -10.43 3.20 -28.60
CA GLN A 679 -9.21 2.63 -29.21
C GLN A 679 -9.45 2.02 -30.61
N THR A 680 -10.70 1.71 -30.96
CA THR A 680 -11.10 1.04 -32.20
C THR A 680 -11.88 1.94 -33.17
N ARG A 681 -12.23 3.18 -32.82
CA ARG A 681 -13.21 3.99 -33.59
C ARG A 681 -12.78 4.35 -35.01
N VAL A 682 -11.48 4.26 -35.31
CA VAL A 682 -10.91 4.40 -36.66
C VAL A 682 -11.55 3.44 -37.67
N TYR A 683 -12.09 2.30 -37.22
CA TYR A 683 -12.85 1.36 -38.06
C TYR A 683 -14.32 1.73 -38.24
N CYS A 684 -14.94 2.43 -37.28
CA CYS A 684 -16.37 2.75 -37.34
C CYS A 684 -16.67 3.93 -38.28
N GLU A 685 -15.77 4.91 -38.36
CA GLU A 685 -15.99 6.19 -39.06
C GLU A 685 -15.34 6.29 -40.45
N LYS A 686 -14.74 5.20 -40.97
CA LYS A 686 -14.19 5.07 -42.34
C LYS A 686 -14.58 3.72 -42.96
#